data_AF-A0A1B8T8I0-F1
#
_entry.id   AF-A0A1B8T8I0-F1
#
_cell.length_a   1.000
_cell.length_b   1.000
_cell.length_c   1.000
_cell.angle_alpha   90.00
_cell.angle_beta   90.00
_cell.angle_gamma   90.00
#
_symmetry.space_group_name_H-M   'P 1'
#
loop_
_entity.id
_entity.type
_entity.pdbx_description
1 polymer ?
#
loop_
_entity_poly.entity_id
_entity_poly.type
_entity_poly.pdbx_seq_one_letter_code
_entity_poly.pdbx_strand_id
1 'polypeptide(L)'
;MRDTLERVFGFRQFRPGQEAAVSAVLAGRSAAAIFPTGSGKSLCYQLPALLLPHLTLVVSPLLALMQDQLAFLARHGIAAASIDSAQSREQTAQTMARARSGELKVLMISVERLKNERFRHFISEVPISLLVVDEAHCISEWGHNFRPDYLKLPDYQKQFRIPQVLLLTATATPAVIADMRSKFAIAESDVVTTGFYRANLDLQVEPISSAARRARLVEWLRERPGRPAIVYVTQQKTAEEIAAHLAERGIPACAYHAGMEHPERESIQRRFMEGRLNCIVATIAFGMGIDKSDIRQVVHYDLPKSLENYSQEIGRAGRDGQRSECLVLANRDSLNVLENFVYGDTPEREGIRSVMEDIRQAPNGQWETMLVPLSDQSNIRQLPLKTLLVQLELRGIIAPRFAYFAEYRYKLLIDSSALLSHFEGERRQFVEAILTTSARARTWATLDFDTLYSRHGAERSRVVKALDYFQERGWVELESKQMTEVYSVRDASFAVDQLSEELHGYFKRHEESEIARIGAMLDLLGSSECLSWRLARYFGDQQAPRQCGHCSVCAGHVARLPEPPALPALDGQSLHNRCDAFLEKYRSARGTAPSADCITRFLCGISVPAFTRMRARGLPGYATLEDYPYAQVRDWVQAQL
;
A
#
# COMPACT_ATOMS: atom_id res chain seq x y z
N MET A 1 12.17 -14.57 30.88
CA MET A 1 12.07 -14.46 29.40
C MET A 1 12.71 -15.62 28.65
N ARG A 2 13.96 -16.04 28.97
CA ARG A 2 14.65 -17.15 28.29
C ARG A 2 13.93 -18.50 28.46
N ASP A 3 13.38 -18.77 29.64
CA ASP A 3 12.58 -19.98 29.87
C ASP A 3 11.33 -20.04 28.97
N THR A 4 10.63 -18.92 28.80
CA THR A 4 9.47 -18.83 27.89
C THR A 4 9.89 -18.99 26.44
N LEU A 5 11.04 -18.41 26.05
CA LEU A 5 11.60 -18.54 24.71
C LEU A 5 11.84 -20.01 24.35
N GLU A 6 12.49 -20.77 25.24
CA GLU A 6 12.76 -22.19 25.01
C GLU A 6 11.50 -23.05 25.10
N ARG A 7 10.69 -22.86 26.15
CA ARG A 7 9.51 -23.71 26.41
C ARG A 7 8.41 -23.52 25.37
N VAL A 8 8.15 -22.29 24.93
CA VAL A 8 7.04 -21.99 24.02
C VAL A 8 7.49 -22.04 22.58
N PHE A 9 8.64 -21.45 22.23
CA PHE A 9 9.08 -21.32 20.84
C PHE A 9 10.18 -22.32 20.44
N GLY A 10 10.73 -23.09 21.39
CA GLY A 10 11.81 -24.05 21.11
C GLY A 10 13.16 -23.41 20.81
N PHE A 11 13.31 -22.10 20.99
CA PHE A 11 14.56 -21.40 20.70
C PHE A 11 15.45 -21.35 21.95
N ARG A 12 16.68 -21.87 21.85
CA ARG A 12 17.65 -21.85 22.96
C ARG A 12 18.34 -20.51 23.16
N GLN A 13 18.39 -19.68 22.12
CA GLN A 13 19.12 -18.42 22.11
C GLN A 13 18.38 -17.38 21.28
N PHE A 14 18.55 -16.10 21.64
CA PHE A 14 18.10 -14.99 20.83
C PHE A 14 19.02 -14.80 19.62
N ARG A 15 18.43 -14.38 18.50
CA ARG A 15 19.20 -13.82 17.39
C ARG A 15 19.69 -12.41 17.75
N PRO A 16 20.72 -11.89 17.07
CA PRO A 16 21.23 -10.55 17.31
C PRO A 16 20.12 -9.49 17.35
N GLY A 17 20.18 -8.60 18.33
CA GLY A 17 19.22 -7.51 18.53
C GLY A 17 17.90 -7.89 19.22
N GLN A 18 17.42 -9.15 19.10
CA GLN A 18 16.11 -9.54 19.64
C GLN A 18 16.03 -9.36 21.17
N GLU A 19 17.06 -9.80 21.92
CA GLU A 19 17.05 -9.71 23.38
C GLU A 19 16.99 -8.26 23.87
N ALA A 20 17.69 -7.34 23.19
CA ALA A 20 17.68 -5.92 23.54
C ALA A 20 16.29 -5.29 23.34
N ALA A 21 15.65 -5.54 22.19
CA ALA A 21 14.32 -5.02 21.90
C ALA A 21 13.25 -5.60 22.86
N VAL A 22 13.30 -6.91 23.11
CA VAL A 22 12.40 -7.58 24.07
C VAL A 22 12.60 -7.03 25.48
N SER A 23 13.85 -6.84 25.91
CA SER A 23 14.15 -6.35 27.26
C SER A 23 13.66 -4.92 27.49
N ALA A 24 13.78 -4.04 26.49
CA ALA A 24 13.23 -2.69 26.57
C ALA A 24 11.71 -2.69 26.77
N VAL A 25 11.00 -3.50 25.97
CA VAL A 25 9.53 -3.64 26.05
C VAL A 25 9.09 -4.29 27.38
N LEU A 26 9.83 -5.26 27.90
CA LEU A 26 9.52 -5.85 29.21
C LEU A 26 9.81 -4.89 30.38
N ALA A 27 10.69 -3.92 30.18
CA ALA A 27 10.97 -2.85 31.15
C ALA A 27 9.95 -1.70 31.11
N GLY A 28 8.86 -1.82 30.33
CA GLY A 28 7.85 -0.78 30.22
C GLY A 28 8.23 0.37 29.29
N ARG A 29 9.25 0.20 28.44
CA ARG A 29 9.73 1.24 27.52
C ARG A 29 9.32 0.95 26.08
N SER A 30 9.01 2.00 25.34
CA SER A 30 8.83 1.93 23.89
C SER A 30 10.16 1.67 23.18
N ALA A 31 10.15 0.86 22.12
CA ALA A 31 11.36 0.46 21.41
C ALA A 31 11.14 0.40 19.89
N ALA A 32 12.23 0.45 19.13
CA ALA A 32 12.22 0.22 17.69
C ALA A 32 13.22 -0.89 17.32
N ALA A 33 12.78 -1.89 16.57
CA ALA A 33 13.62 -2.96 16.04
C ALA A 33 13.66 -2.89 14.51
N ILE A 34 14.80 -2.47 13.99
CA ILE A 34 15.09 -2.34 12.56
C ILE A 34 15.99 -3.51 12.17
N PHE A 35 15.38 -4.63 11.80
CA PHE A 35 16.10 -5.86 11.45
C PHE A 35 15.79 -6.27 10.01
N PRO A 36 16.78 -6.71 9.21
CA PRO A 36 16.53 -7.12 7.84
C PRO A 36 15.56 -8.31 7.77
N THR A 37 15.02 -8.57 6.59
CA THR A 37 14.09 -9.69 6.33
C THR A 37 14.70 -11.03 6.77
N GLY A 38 13.87 -11.91 7.33
CA GLY A 38 14.32 -13.21 7.83
C GLY A 38 14.99 -13.21 9.21
N SER A 39 15.21 -12.05 9.85
CA SER A 39 15.87 -11.95 11.17
C SER A 39 14.98 -12.31 12.38
N GLY A 40 13.72 -12.68 12.15
CA GLY A 40 12.79 -13.05 13.23
C GLY A 40 12.25 -11.84 14.02
N LYS A 41 11.87 -10.75 13.33
CA LYS A 41 11.27 -9.55 13.95
C LYS A 41 10.03 -9.86 14.79
N SER A 42 9.17 -10.77 14.34
CA SER A 42 7.93 -11.09 15.02
C SER A 42 8.13 -11.57 16.46
N LEU A 43 9.22 -12.30 16.73
CA LEU A 43 9.53 -12.77 18.08
C LEU A 43 9.64 -11.61 19.09
N CYS A 44 10.04 -10.42 18.63
CA CYS A 44 10.20 -9.23 19.47
C CYS A 44 8.89 -8.74 20.07
N TYR A 45 7.73 -9.05 19.48
CA TYR A 45 6.43 -8.80 20.09
C TYR A 45 5.78 -10.07 20.64
N GLN A 46 5.99 -11.22 19.99
CA GLN A 46 5.34 -12.48 20.37
C GLN A 46 5.78 -12.94 21.76
N LEU A 47 7.07 -12.77 22.12
CA LEU A 47 7.55 -13.13 23.44
C LEU A 47 7.04 -12.16 24.52
N PRO A 48 7.14 -10.82 24.38
CA PRO A 48 6.49 -9.90 25.31
C PRO A 48 4.99 -10.09 25.45
N ALA A 49 4.28 -10.43 24.38
CA ALA A 49 2.84 -10.68 24.44
C ALA A 49 2.45 -11.76 25.46
N LEU A 50 3.32 -12.75 25.70
CA LEU A 50 3.09 -13.80 26.69
C LEU A 50 3.47 -13.39 28.12
N LEU A 51 4.37 -12.42 28.27
CA LEU A 51 4.94 -12.01 29.54
C LEU A 51 4.25 -10.78 30.12
N LEU A 52 3.63 -9.97 29.27
CA LEU A 52 2.83 -8.81 29.67
C LEU A 52 1.41 -9.24 30.07
N PRO A 53 0.77 -8.56 31.03
CA PRO A 53 -0.50 -8.99 31.60
C PRO A 53 -1.67 -8.92 30.61
N HIS A 54 -1.71 -7.91 29.75
CA HIS A 54 -2.87 -7.62 28.90
C HIS A 54 -2.61 -7.91 27.41
N LEU A 55 -3.52 -7.43 26.56
CA LEU A 55 -3.50 -7.66 25.12
C LEU A 55 -2.30 -6.97 24.45
N THR A 56 -1.71 -7.63 23.45
CA THR A 56 -0.82 -6.99 22.47
C THR A 56 -1.61 -6.70 21.19
N LEU A 57 -1.74 -5.42 20.84
CA LEU A 57 -2.41 -4.97 19.63
C LEU A 57 -1.37 -4.81 18.52
N VAL A 58 -1.47 -5.59 17.45
CA VAL A 58 -0.55 -5.54 16.31
C VAL A 58 -1.24 -4.88 15.12
N VAL A 59 -0.70 -3.76 14.66
CA VAL A 59 -1.12 -3.09 13.43
C VAL A 59 -0.16 -3.49 12.32
N SER A 60 -0.66 -4.13 11.27
CA SER A 60 0.14 -4.56 10.11
C SER A 60 -0.60 -4.24 8.80
N PRO A 61 0.10 -3.87 7.71
CA PRO A 61 -0.57 -3.43 6.47
C PRO A 61 -1.07 -4.59 5.60
N LEU A 62 -0.77 -5.84 5.96
CA LEU A 62 -0.88 -7.00 5.05
C LEU A 62 -1.66 -8.15 5.66
N LEU A 63 -2.86 -8.39 5.13
CA LEU A 63 -3.73 -9.48 5.56
C LEU A 63 -3.07 -10.87 5.42
N ALA A 64 -2.37 -11.11 4.31
CA ALA A 64 -1.66 -12.39 4.09
C ALA A 64 -0.58 -12.64 5.15
N LEU A 65 0.19 -11.59 5.51
CA LEU A 65 1.20 -11.70 6.56
C LEU A 65 0.56 -11.97 7.93
N MET A 66 -0.57 -11.33 8.23
CA MET A 66 -1.31 -11.59 9.47
C MET A 66 -1.75 -13.06 9.57
N GLN A 67 -2.24 -13.65 8.47
CA GLN A 67 -2.65 -15.07 8.45
C GLN A 67 -1.47 -16.00 8.76
N ASP A 68 -0.31 -15.77 8.16
CA ASP A 68 0.90 -16.55 8.43
C ASP A 68 1.35 -16.42 9.89
N GLN A 69 1.30 -15.20 10.46
CA GLN A 69 1.61 -14.99 11.87
C GLN A 69 0.62 -15.67 12.81
N LEU A 70 -0.68 -15.65 12.49
CA LEU A 70 -1.71 -16.34 13.26
C LEU A 70 -1.52 -17.86 13.22
N ALA A 71 -1.21 -18.42 12.05
CA ALA A 71 -0.89 -19.85 11.91
C ALA A 71 0.34 -20.23 12.74
N PHE A 72 1.39 -19.38 12.75
CA PHE A 72 2.57 -19.58 13.59
C PHE A 72 2.22 -19.53 15.09
N LEU A 73 1.45 -18.53 15.53
CA LEU A 73 1.02 -18.39 16.93
C LEU A 73 0.16 -19.58 17.39
N ALA A 74 -0.77 -20.04 16.55
CA ALA A 74 -1.63 -21.18 16.83
C ALA A 74 -0.83 -22.48 17.01
N ARG A 75 0.20 -22.71 16.18
CA ARG A 75 1.10 -23.88 16.32
C ARG A 75 1.86 -23.92 17.65
N HIS A 76 2.06 -22.76 18.28
CA HIS A 76 2.70 -22.65 19.59
C HIS A 76 1.68 -22.52 20.74
N GLY A 77 0.39 -22.76 20.48
CA GLY A 77 -0.68 -22.69 21.48
C GLY A 77 -0.98 -21.29 22.01
N ILE A 78 -0.61 -20.24 21.26
CA ILE A 78 -0.80 -18.85 21.66
C ILE A 78 -2.16 -18.35 21.13
N ALA A 79 -3.02 -17.91 22.05
CA ALA A 79 -4.32 -17.36 21.71
C ALA A 79 -4.18 -16.02 20.97
N ALA A 80 -4.42 -16.05 19.65
CA ALA A 80 -4.32 -14.90 18.77
C ALA A 80 -5.46 -14.89 17.75
N ALA A 81 -5.86 -13.70 17.29
CA ALA A 81 -6.87 -13.53 16.26
C ALA A 81 -6.61 -12.27 15.41
N SER A 82 -7.20 -12.21 14.22
CA SER A 82 -7.33 -10.97 13.43
C SER A 82 -8.75 -10.43 13.49
N ILE A 83 -8.91 -9.13 13.23
CA ILE A 83 -10.18 -8.56 12.77
C ILE A 83 -9.95 -7.90 11.42
N ASP A 84 -10.55 -8.45 10.38
CA ASP A 84 -10.41 -8.00 8.99
C ASP A 84 -11.76 -7.98 8.26
N SER A 85 -11.76 -7.48 7.02
CA SER A 85 -12.98 -7.31 6.21
C SER A 85 -13.53 -8.61 5.63
N ALA A 86 -12.79 -9.72 5.69
CA ALA A 86 -13.26 -11.01 5.18
C ALA A 86 -14.08 -11.80 6.21
N GLN A 87 -14.03 -11.41 7.48
CA GLN A 87 -14.74 -12.07 8.56
C GLN A 87 -16.23 -11.73 8.59
N SER A 88 -17.06 -12.72 8.95
CA SER A 88 -18.47 -12.51 9.23
C SER A 88 -18.66 -11.67 10.50
N ARG A 89 -19.85 -11.08 10.64
CA ARG A 89 -20.21 -10.33 11.85
C ARG A 89 -20.14 -11.18 13.11
N GLU A 90 -20.52 -12.45 13.01
CA GLU A 90 -20.45 -13.41 14.11
C GLU A 90 -18.99 -13.69 14.51
N GLN A 91 -18.11 -13.97 13.55
CA GLN A 91 -16.68 -14.19 13.78
C GLN A 91 -16.02 -12.96 14.42
N THR A 92 -16.37 -11.76 13.94
CA THR A 92 -15.91 -10.50 14.50
C THR A 92 -16.38 -10.35 15.95
N ALA A 93 -17.66 -10.61 16.23
CA ALA A 93 -18.23 -10.49 17.57
C ALA A 93 -17.60 -11.50 18.55
N GLN A 94 -17.38 -12.75 18.12
CA GLN A 94 -16.68 -13.77 18.90
C GLN A 94 -15.24 -13.31 19.22
N THR A 95 -14.51 -12.80 18.23
CA THR A 95 -13.15 -12.29 18.43
C THR A 95 -13.11 -11.12 19.41
N MET A 96 -14.06 -10.18 19.30
CA MET A 96 -14.19 -9.06 20.23
C MET A 96 -14.52 -9.53 21.66
N ALA A 97 -15.38 -10.55 21.82
CA ALA A 97 -15.70 -11.12 23.13
C ALA A 97 -14.46 -11.76 23.78
N ARG A 98 -13.68 -12.53 23.01
CA ARG A 98 -12.43 -13.16 23.47
C ARG A 98 -11.35 -12.14 23.83
N ALA A 99 -11.31 -11.01 23.14
CA ALA A 99 -10.43 -9.89 23.50
C ALA A 99 -10.87 -9.23 24.81
N ARG A 100 -12.17 -8.98 25.01
CA ARG A 100 -12.72 -8.41 26.26
C ARG A 100 -12.50 -9.30 27.47
N SER A 101 -12.62 -10.62 27.30
CA SER A 101 -12.42 -11.57 28.39
C SER A 101 -10.95 -11.75 28.79
N GLY A 102 -10.01 -11.21 28.01
CA GLY A 102 -8.57 -11.40 28.21
C GLY A 102 -8.04 -12.76 27.75
N GLU A 103 -8.85 -13.54 27.03
CA GLU A 103 -8.42 -14.84 26.46
C GLU A 103 -7.33 -14.64 25.39
N LEU A 104 -7.47 -13.58 24.57
CA LEU A 104 -6.49 -13.28 23.52
C LEU A 104 -5.25 -12.59 24.09
N LYS A 105 -4.06 -13.09 23.72
CA LYS A 105 -2.78 -12.43 23.98
C LYS A 105 -2.35 -11.51 22.84
N VAL A 106 -2.77 -11.82 21.61
CA VAL A 106 -2.44 -11.03 20.42
C VAL A 106 -3.71 -10.77 19.60
N LEU A 107 -3.96 -9.50 19.26
CA LEU A 107 -4.98 -9.10 18.30
C LEU A 107 -4.31 -8.37 17.14
N MET A 108 -4.44 -8.90 15.92
CA MET A 108 -3.90 -8.28 14.71
C MET A 108 -5.00 -7.51 13.98
N ILE A 109 -4.70 -6.29 13.54
CA ILE A 109 -5.61 -5.47 12.74
C ILE A 109 -4.88 -4.77 11.60
N SER A 110 -5.62 -4.40 10.55
CA SER A 110 -5.13 -3.42 9.59
C SER A 110 -5.28 -2.00 10.13
N VAL A 111 -4.52 -1.05 9.61
CA VAL A 111 -4.61 0.36 10.01
C VAL A 111 -5.97 0.97 9.65
N GLU A 112 -6.56 0.53 8.54
CA GLU A 112 -7.87 0.98 8.06
C GLU A 112 -8.98 0.58 9.04
N ARG A 113 -8.81 -0.51 9.81
CA ARG A 113 -9.78 -0.94 10.82
C ARG A 113 -9.93 0.09 11.95
N LEU A 114 -8.88 0.86 12.25
CA LEU A 114 -8.92 1.93 13.24
C LEU A 114 -9.81 3.11 12.83
N LYS A 115 -10.17 3.24 11.54
CA LYS A 115 -11.18 4.23 11.11
C LYS A 115 -12.56 3.95 11.68
N ASN A 116 -12.87 2.68 11.92
CA ASN A 116 -14.19 2.26 12.38
C ASN A 116 -14.44 2.71 13.82
N GLU A 117 -15.37 3.64 14.01
CA GLU A 117 -15.72 4.18 15.33
C GLU A 117 -16.15 3.10 16.33
N ARG A 118 -16.95 2.11 15.91
CA ARG A 118 -17.37 1.01 16.78
C ARG A 118 -16.18 0.17 17.24
N PHE A 119 -15.21 -0.05 16.36
CA PHE A 119 -13.97 -0.72 16.71
C PHE A 119 -13.15 0.11 17.70
N ARG A 120 -13.01 1.43 17.47
CA ARG A 120 -12.32 2.34 18.39
C ARG A 120 -12.97 2.38 19.78
N HIS A 121 -14.30 2.38 19.83
CA HIS A 121 -15.02 2.30 21.10
C HIS A 121 -14.75 0.97 21.81
N PHE A 122 -14.90 -0.15 21.11
CA PHE A 122 -14.59 -1.48 21.65
C PHE A 122 -13.16 -1.58 22.19
N ILE A 123 -12.16 -1.19 21.39
CA ILE A 123 -10.76 -1.38 21.74
C ILE A 123 -10.34 -0.45 22.89
N SER A 124 -11.01 0.70 23.06
CA SER A 124 -10.80 1.61 24.19
C SER A 124 -11.23 1.02 25.54
N GLU A 125 -12.08 -0.01 25.54
CA GLU A 125 -12.53 -0.72 26.75
C GLU A 125 -11.64 -1.93 27.09
N VAL A 126 -10.73 -2.31 26.19
CA VAL A 126 -9.85 -3.47 26.37
C VAL A 126 -8.50 -3.01 26.93
N PRO A 127 -8.03 -3.57 28.06
CA PRO A 127 -6.68 -3.31 28.56
C PRO A 127 -5.62 -3.78 27.55
N ILE A 128 -4.68 -2.90 27.19
CA ILE A 128 -3.62 -3.19 26.22
C ILE A 128 -2.27 -2.91 26.87
N SER A 129 -1.36 -3.87 26.80
CA SER A 129 0.00 -3.73 27.34
C SER A 129 1.01 -3.24 26.30
N LEU A 130 0.76 -3.47 25.02
CA LEU A 130 1.70 -3.15 23.95
C LEU A 130 0.98 -2.86 22.64
N LEU A 131 1.29 -1.72 22.04
CA LEU A 131 1.02 -1.46 20.62
C LEU A 131 2.22 -1.93 19.81
N VAL A 132 2.00 -2.75 18.79
CA VAL A 132 3.03 -3.13 17.82
C VAL A 132 2.67 -2.50 16.50
N VAL A 133 3.59 -1.76 15.91
CA VAL A 133 3.46 -1.25 14.55
C VAL A 133 4.42 -1.99 13.66
N ASP A 134 3.88 -2.88 12.84
CA ASP A 134 4.62 -3.61 11.82
C ASP A 134 4.75 -2.77 10.55
N GLU A 135 5.83 -2.96 9.81
CA GLU A 135 6.26 -2.07 8.71
C GLU A 135 6.22 -0.58 9.11
N ALA A 136 6.76 -0.28 10.30
CA ALA A 136 6.71 1.04 10.92
C ALA A 136 7.28 2.18 10.04
N HIS A 137 8.10 1.86 9.04
CA HIS A 137 8.57 2.84 8.05
C HIS A 137 7.41 3.57 7.34
N CYS A 138 6.23 2.95 7.22
CA CYS A 138 5.03 3.57 6.65
C CYS A 138 4.53 4.80 7.43
N ILE A 139 4.94 4.97 8.69
CA ILE A 139 4.64 6.13 9.53
C ILE A 139 5.40 7.38 9.04
N SER A 140 6.57 7.17 8.44
CA SER A 140 7.41 8.26 8.01
C SER A 140 7.05 8.70 6.61
N GLU A 141 6.85 10.00 6.43
CA GLU A 141 6.68 10.62 5.10
C GLU A 141 7.97 10.48 4.27
N TRP A 142 9.11 10.29 4.96
CA TRP A 142 10.41 9.97 4.38
C TRP A 142 10.62 8.46 4.18
N GLY A 143 9.66 7.62 4.59
CA GLY A 143 9.70 6.18 4.38
C GLY A 143 9.26 5.81 2.97
N HIS A 144 9.69 4.65 2.45
CA HIS A 144 9.13 4.10 1.21
C HIS A 144 7.72 3.57 1.49
N ASN A 145 6.86 3.47 0.48
CA ASN A 145 5.49 2.95 0.65
C ASN A 145 4.70 3.63 1.80
N PHE A 146 4.86 4.95 1.94
CA PHE A 146 4.13 5.75 2.93
C PHE A 146 2.63 5.45 2.92
N ARG A 147 2.04 5.22 4.10
CA ARG A 147 0.60 4.98 4.26
C ARG A 147 0.01 6.03 5.19
N PRO A 148 -0.85 6.95 4.68
CA PRO A 148 -1.35 8.08 5.45
C PRO A 148 -1.95 7.68 6.80
N ASP A 149 -2.74 6.62 6.84
CA ASP A 149 -3.42 6.19 8.08
C ASP A 149 -2.46 5.79 9.21
N TYR A 150 -1.19 5.45 8.92
CA TYR A 150 -0.17 5.19 9.95
C TYR A 150 0.21 6.44 10.74
N LEU A 151 0.04 7.64 10.16
CA LEU A 151 0.30 8.91 10.87
C LEU A 151 -0.60 9.11 12.09
N LYS A 152 -1.75 8.42 12.16
CA LYS A 152 -2.72 8.52 13.27
C LYS A 152 -2.37 7.61 14.45
N LEU A 153 -1.45 6.66 14.27
CA LEU A 153 -1.10 5.67 15.30
C LEU A 153 -0.55 6.27 16.61
N PRO A 154 0.29 7.33 16.59
CA PRO A 154 0.70 8.01 17.83
C PRO A 154 -0.49 8.58 18.63
N ASP A 155 -1.49 9.12 17.95
CA ASP A 155 -2.69 9.66 18.59
C ASP A 155 -3.58 8.56 19.14
N TYR A 156 -3.74 7.45 18.40
CA TYR A 156 -4.44 6.27 18.89
C TYR A 156 -3.76 5.62 20.10
N GLN A 157 -2.42 5.59 20.14
CA GLN A 157 -1.68 5.14 21.31
C GLN A 157 -2.08 5.94 22.56
N LYS A 158 -2.09 7.27 22.45
CA LYS A 158 -2.48 8.18 23.54
C LYS A 158 -3.96 8.03 23.89
N GLN A 159 -4.84 8.01 22.88
CA GLN A 159 -6.29 7.90 23.03
C GLN A 159 -6.68 6.61 23.77
N PHE A 160 -6.05 5.49 23.45
CA PHE A 160 -6.31 4.19 24.09
C PHE A 160 -5.45 3.96 25.34
N ARG A 161 -4.67 4.95 25.77
CA ARG A 161 -3.79 4.89 26.96
C ARG A 161 -2.86 3.68 26.95
N ILE A 162 -2.33 3.35 25.77
CA ILE A 162 -1.43 2.21 25.61
C ILE A 162 -0.03 2.63 26.12
N PRO A 163 0.53 1.95 27.14
CA PRO A 163 1.69 2.46 27.87
C PRO A 163 2.97 2.47 27.03
N GLN A 164 3.11 1.55 26.08
CA GLN A 164 4.33 1.39 25.30
C GLN A 164 4.05 0.91 23.87
N VAL A 165 4.97 1.23 22.97
CA VAL A 165 4.94 0.81 21.57
C VAL A 165 6.21 0.08 21.17
N LEU A 166 6.08 -0.91 20.29
CA LEU A 166 7.18 -1.54 19.58
C LEU A 166 7.04 -1.30 18.09
N LEU A 167 8.01 -0.59 17.51
CA LEU A 167 8.08 -0.36 16.06
C LEU A 167 8.94 -1.44 15.42
N LEU A 168 8.42 -2.09 14.38
CA LEU A 168 9.12 -3.14 13.64
C LEU A 168 9.21 -2.75 12.17
N THR A 169 10.41 -2.77 11.59
CA THR A 169 10.59 -2.58 10.14
C THR A 169 11.83 -3.31 9.63
N ALA A 170 11.80 -3.70 8.36
CA ALA A 170 12.97 -4.28 7.70
C ALA A 170 13.95 -3.24 7.16
N THR A 171 13.42 -2.12 6.68
CA THR A 171 14.15 -1.09 5.96
C THR A 171 13.76 0.26 6.52
N ALA A 172 14.75 1.00 7.02
CA ALA A 172 14.59 2.36 7.49
C ALA A 172 15.95 3.07 7.43
N THR A 173 15.98 4.26 6.84
CA THR A 173 17.15 5.13 6.86
C THR A 173 17.28 5.82 8.22
N PRO A 174 18.44 6.41 8.56
CA PRO A 174 18.60 7.18 9.79
C PRO A 174 17.55 8.29 9.98
N ALA A 175 17.16 8.97 8.89
CA ALA A 175 16.11 9.99 8.90
C ALA A 175 14.73 9.41 9.25
N VAL A 176 14.36 8.26 8.65
CA VAL A 176 13.11 7.54 8.96
C VAL A 176 13.10 7.06 10.41
N ILE A 177 14.22 6.55 10.92
CA ILE A 177 14.37 6.15 12.33
C ILE A 177 14.13 7.35 13.25
N ALA A 178 14.77 8.49 12.98
CA ALA A 178 14.60 9.70 13.80
C ALA A 178 13.15 10.20 13.82
N ASP A 179 12.47 10.20 12.67
CA ASP A 179 11.06 10.60 12.56
C ASP A 179 10.13 9.65 13.33
N MET A 180 10.28 8.33 13.15
CA MET A 180 9.53 7.33 13.91
C MET A 180 9.74 7.48 15.42
N ARG A 181 10.99 7.68 15.85
CA ARG A 181 11.34 7.88 17.26
C ARG A 181 10.66 9.11 17.85
N SER A 182 10.70 10.23 17.14
CA SER A 182 10.08 11.49 17.56
C SER A 182 8.58 11.31 17.77
N LYS A 183 7.88 10.70 16.80
CA LYS A 183 6.42 10.48 16.85
C LYS A 183 5.97 9.62 18.03
N PHE A 184 6.77 8.63 18.42
CA PHE A 184 6.43 7.67 19.48
C PHE A 184 7.22 7.87 20.79
N ALA A 185 8.00 8.95 20.89
CA ALA A 185 8.87 9.26 22.02
C ALA A 185 9.82 8.10 22.41
N ILE A 186 10.47 7.49 21.42
CA ILE A 186 11.41 6.37 21.63
C ILE A 186 12.84 6.90 21.88
N ALA A 187 13.41 6.50 23.01
CA ALA A 187 14.79 6.83 23.37
C ALA A 187 15.80 6.21 22.40
N GLU A 188 16.96 6.86 22.22
CA GLU A 188 17.98 6.40 21.27
C GLU A 188 18.52 5.02 21.62
N SER A 189 18.70 4.80 22.92
CA SER A 189 19.15 3.52 23.50
C SER A 189 18.18 2.37 23.29
N ASP A 190 16.90 2.67 23.01
CA ASP A 190 15.86 1.66 22.77
C ASP A 190 15.59 1.46 21.27
N VAL A 191 16.44 2.01 20.41
CA VAL A 191 16.49 1.68 18.98
C VAL A 191 17.55 0.62 18.72
N VAL A 192 17.11 -0.54 18.26
CA VAL A 192 17.96 -1.67 17.95
C VAL A 192 18.01 -1.86 16.44
N THR A 193 19.17 -1.60 15.86
CA THR A 193 19.48 -1.87 14.46
C THR A 193 20.41 -3.07 14.36
N THR A 194 20.12 -4.02 13.48
CA THR A 194 21.07 -5.08 13.11
C THR A 194 21.68 -4.80 11.75
N GLY A 195 22.84 -5.39 11.46
CA GLY A 195 23.55 -5.17 10.21
C GLY A 195 22.69 -5.50 8.98
N PHE A 196 22.75 -4.64 7.96
CA PHE A 196 22.05 -4.79 6.69
C PHE A 196 22.85 -5.64 5.70
N TYR A 197 24.17 -5.76 5.90
CA TYR A 197 25.03 -6.54 5.02
C TYR A 197 24.69 -8.04 5.03
N ARG A 198 24.45 -8.61 3.84
CA ARG A 198 24.21 -10.05 3.64
C ARG A 198 25.30 -10.65 2.76
N ALA A 199 26.22 -11.37 3.39
CA ALA A 199 27.36 -11.99 2.71
C ALA A 199 26.99 -13.06 1.67
N ASN A 200 25.75 -13.57 1.72
CA ASN A 200 25.25 -14.61 0.82
C ASN A 200 24.51 -14.06 -0.41
N LEU A 201 24.32 -12.74 -0.53
CA LEU A 201 23.68 -12.12 -1.70
C LEU A 201 24.74 -11.54 -2.63
N ASP A 202 24.83 -12.10 -3.83
CA ASP A 202 25.66 -11.58 -4.91
C ASP A 202 24.88 -10.53 -5.71
N LEU A 203 25.30 -9.26 -5.62
CA LEU A 203 24.64 -8.13 -6.27
C LEU A 203 25.30 -7.84 -7.62
N GLN A 204 24.56 -8.02 -8.70
CA GLN A 204 25.02 -7.84 -10.07
C GLN A 204 24.20 -6.75 -10.77
N VAL A 205 24.91 -5.88 -11.50
CA VAL A 205 24.31 -4.84 -12.34
C VAL A 205 24.80 -5.03 -13.75
N GLU A 206 23.86 -5.27 -14.67
CA GLU A 206 24.16 -5.47 -16.09
C GLU A 206 23.55 -4.32 -16.90
N PRO A 207 24.38 -3.42 -17.49
CA PRO A 207 23.88 -2.34 -18.33
C PRO A 207 23.36 -2.90 -19.65
N ILE A 208 22.08 -2.67 -19.96
CA ILE A 208 21.44 -3.27 -21.14
C ILE A 208 20.36 -2.38 -21.74
N SER A 209 20.34 -2.26 -23.07
CA SER A 209 19.29 -1.51 -23.76
C SER A 209 17.92 -2.17 -23.60
N SER A 210 16.85 -1.38 -23.69
CA SER A 210 15.49 -1.91 -23.59
C SER A 210 15.18 -3.01 -24.60
N ALA A 211 15.74 -2.93 -25.81
CA ALA A 211 15.54 -3.92 -26.87
C ALA A 211 16.18 -5.29 -26.55
N ALA A 212 17.33 -5.32 -25.88
CA ALA A 212 18.06 -6.56 -25.58
C ALA A 212 17.59 -7.23 -24.28
N ARG A 213 16.91 -6.47 -23.41
CA ARG A 213 16.53 -6.90 -22.04
C ARG A 213 15.79 -8.22 -21.97
N ARG A 214 14.80 -8.41 -22.85
CA ARG A 214 13.96 -9.61 -22.92
C ARG A 214 14.77 -10.86 -23.27
N ALA A 215 15.65 -10.76 -24.26
CA ALA A 215 16.52 -11.87 -24.67
C ALA A 215 17.49 -12.25 -23.54
N ARG A 216 18.10 -11.24 -22.91
CA ARG A 216 19.06 -11.47 -21.82
C ARG A 216 18.44 -12.11 -20.59
N LEU A 217 17.20 -11.75 -20.23
CA LEU A 217 16.47 -12.42 -19.15
C LEU A 217 16.30 -13.93 -19.41
N VAL A 218 15.99 -14.31 -20.65
CA VAL A 218 15.85 -15.72 -21.04
C VAL A 218 17.19 -16.46 -20.90
N GLU A 219 18.28 -15.85 -21.35
CA GLU A 219 19.63 -16.42 -21.21
C GLU A 219 20.01 -16.62 -19.75
N TRP A 220 19.83 -15.59 -18.92
CA TRP A 220 20.12 -15.62 -17.50
C TRP A 220 19.42 -16.78 -16.77
N LEU A 221 18.11 -16.94 -17.03
CA LEU A 221 17.31 -18.00 -16.40
C LEU A 221 17.64 -19.40 -16.94
N ARG A 222 18.03 -19.51 -18.22
CA ARG A 222 18.42 -20.80 -18.85
C ARG A 222 19.77 -21.33 -18.36
N GLU A 223 20.70 -20.45 -18.03
CA GLU A 223 21.98 -20.83 -17.40
C GLU A 223 21.78 -21.46 -16.01
N ARG A 224 20.59 -21.26 -15.41
CA ARG A 224 20.26 -21.59 -14.01
C ARG A 224 18.93 -22.36 -13.91
N PRO A 225 18.75 -23.47 -14.66
CA PRO A 225 17.46 -24.12 -14.76
C PRO A 225 17.01 -24.68 -13.42
N GLY A 226 15.70 -24.57 -13.14
CA GLY A 226 15.07 -25.12 -11.93
C GLY A 226 15.38 -24.39 -10.62
N ARG A 227 16.23 -23.35 -10.61
CA ARG A 227 16.50 -22.54 -9.41
C ARG A 227 15.35 -21.54 -9.19
N PRO A 228 14.72 -21.50 -8.00
CA PRO A 228 13.64 -20.56 -7.71
C PRO A 228 14.03 -19.10 -7.94
N ALA A 229 13.24 -18.41 -8.76
CA ALA A 229 13.48 -17.08 -9.26
C ALA A 229 12.25 -16.16 -9.10
N ILE A 230 12.52 -14.89 -8.77
CA ILE A 230 11.54 -13.81 -8.83
C ILE A 230 12.06 -12.77 -9.83
N VAL A 231 11.24 -12.41 -10.81
CA VAL A 231 11.52 -11.37 -11.79
C VAL A 231 10.63 -10.17 -11.49
N TYR A 232 11.20 -9.07 -11.05
CA TYR A 232 10.49 -7.83 -10.74
C TYR A 232 10.33 -6.93 -11.96
N VAL A 233 9.10 -6.50 -12.20
CA VAL A 233 8.69 -5.53 -13.23
C VAL A 233 7.85 -4.41 -12.61
N THR A 234 7.74 -3.27 -13.29
CA THR A 234 6.99 -2.11 -12.79
C THR A 234 5.49 -2.24 -13.05
N GLN A 235 5.09 -2.70 -14.24
CA GLN A 235 3.70 -2.70 -14.69
C GLN A 235 3.09 -4.10 -14.74
N GLN A 236 1.78 -4.18 -14.49
CA GLN A 236 1.02 -5.44 -14.52
C GLN A 236 1.07 -6.10 -15.91
N LYS A 237 0.86 -5.30 -16.95
CA LYS A 237 0.93 -5.74 -18.36
C LYS A 237 2.29 -6.35 -18.69
N THR A 238 3.38 -5.72 -18.25
CA THR A 238 4.74 -6.26 -18.45
C THR A 238 4.93 -7.59 -17.72
N ALA A 239 4.30 -7.79 -16.56
CA ALA A 239 4.38 -9.06 -15.83
C ALA A 239 3.76 -10.21 -16.63
N GLU A 240 2.58 -9.97 -17.21
CA GLU A 240 1.88 -10.92 -18.08
C GLU A 240 2.69 -11.21 -19.36
N GLU A 241 3.15 -10.17 -20.06
CA GLU A 241 3.92 -10.30 -21.30
C GLU A 241 5.22 -11.08 -21.11
N ILE A 242 5.98 -10.76 -20.06
CA ILE A 242 7.26 -11.43 -19.79
C ILE A 242 7.02 -12.86 -19.31
N ALA A 243 6.01 -13.13 -18.48
CA ALA A 243 5.68 -14.50 -18.08
C ALA A 243 5.31 -15.38 -19.28
N ALA A 244 4.45 -14.87 -20.18
CA ALA A 244 4.09 -15.56 -21.41
C ALA A 244 5.32 -15.81 -22.30
N HIS A 245 6.18 -14.81 -22.48
CA HIS A 245 7.38 -14.94 -23.28
C HIS A 245 8.37 -15.97 -22.72
N LEU A 246 8.55 -16.02 -21.40
CA LEU A 246 9.37 -17.03 -20.75
C LEU A 246 8.80 -18.45 -20.96
N ALA A 247 7.47 -18.60 -20.84
CA ALA A 247 6.79 -19.87 -21.08
C ALA A 247 6.96 -20.37 -22.52
N GLU A 248 6.83 -19.50 -23.53
CA GLU A 248 7.11 -19.81 -24.95
C GLU A 248 8.54 -20.30 -25.18
N ARG A 249 9.49 -19.88 -24.33
CA ARG A 249 10.91 -20.27 -24.38
C ARG A 249 11.25 -21.47 -23.51
N GLY A 250 10.24 -22.16 -22.97
CA GLY A 250 10.38 -23.38 -22.17
C GLY A 250 10.73 -23.13 -20.70
N ILE A 251 10.60 -21.90 -20.20
CA ILE A 251 10.81 -21.55 -18.79
C ILE A 251 9.42 -21.43 -18.13
N PRO A 252 9.03 -22.35 -17.23
CA PRO A 252 7.72 -22.30 -16.59
C PRO A 252 7.64 -21.11 -15.62
N ALA A 253 7.04 -20.02 -16.09
CA ALA A 253 6.86 -18.78 -15.36
C ALA A 253 5.37 -18.41 -15.25
N CYS A 254 4.98 -17.76 -14.16
CA CYS A 254 3.65 -17.17 -14.02
C CYS A 254 3.75 -15.70 -13.64
N ALA A 255 2.80 -14.90 -14.13
CA ALA A 255 2.64 -13.52 -13.70
C ALA A 255 2.03 -13.48 -12.29
N TYR A 256 2.38 -12.44 -11.52
CA TYR A 256 1.74 -12.13 -10.23
C TYR A 256 1.64 -10.62 -10.04
N HIS A 257 0.41 -10.10 -9.95
CA HIS A 257 0.16 -8.68 -9.68
C HIS A 257 -1.18 -8.47 -8.97
N ALA A 258 -1.38 -7.26 -8.45
CA ALA A 258 -2.57 -6.91 -7.68
C ALA A 258 -3.90 -6.92 -8.48
N GLY A 259 -3.83 -6.93 -9.82
CA GLY A 259 -5.01 -7.01 -10.68
C GLY A 259 -5.57 -8.43 -10.87
N MET A 260 -4.86 -9.46 -10.39
CA MET A 260 -5.33 -10.85 -10.46
C MET A 260 -6.32 -11.18 -9.34
N GLU A 261 -7.25 -12.08 -9.64
CA GLU A 261 -8.24 -12.57 -8.68
C GLU A 261 -7.55 -13.23 -7.47
N HIS A 262 -8.13 -13.05 -6.27
CA HIS A 262 -7.54 -13.55 -5.02
C HIS A 262 -7.25 -15.07 -5.05
N PRO A 263 -8.18 -15.95 -5.47
CA PRO A 263 -7.92 -17.40 -5.49
C PRO A 263 -6.77 -17.79 -6.43
N GLU A 264 -6.59 -17.06 -7.53
CA GLU A 264 -5.51 -17.30 -8.48
C GLU A 264 -4.15 -16.94 -7.88
N ARG A 265 -4.06 -15.75 -7.25
CA ARG A 265 -2.84 -15.31 -6.53
C ARG A 265 -2.44 -16.30 -5.45
N GLU A 266 -3.39 -16.77 -4.65
CA GLU A 266 -3.16 -17.75 -3.59
C GLU A 266 -2.63 -19.08 -4.15
N SER A 267 -3.23 -19.58 -5.25
CA SER A 267 -2.79 -20.79 -5.93
C SER A 267 -1.37 -20.69 -6.50
N ILE A 268 -1.02 -19.55 -7.13
CA ILE A 268 0.33 -19.29 -7.65
C ILE A 268 1.34 -19.24 -6.52
N GLN A 269 1.05 -18.48 -5.47
CA GLN A 269 1.91 -18.38 -4.29
C GLN A 269 2.15 -19.76 -3.68
N ARG A 270 1.10 -20.56 -3.44
CA ARG A 270 1.24 -21.91 -2.89
C ARG A 270 2.13 -22.79 -3.76
N ARG A 271 1.92 -22.84 -5.08
CA ARG A 271 2.76 -23.65 -5.99
C ARG A 271 4.23 -23.23 -5.96
N PHE A 272 4.51 -21.94 -5.82
CA PHE A 272 5.87 -21.42 -5.69
C PHE A 272 6.52 -21.78 -4.35
N MET A 273 5.77 -21.66 -3.25
CA MET A 273 6.23 -22.08 -1.92
C MET A 273 6.59 -23.56 -1.90
N GLU A 274 5.76 -24.40 -2.52
CA GLU A 274 5.92 -25.86 -2.65
C GLU A 274 7.01 -26.29 -3.65
N GLY A 275 7.61 -25.37 -4.40
CA GLY A 275 8.62 -25.68 -5.43
C GLY A 275 8.05 -26.34 -6.70
N ARG A 276 6.72 -26.33 -6.88
CA ARG A 276 6.05 -26.78 -8.12
C ARG A 276 6.09 -25.73 -9.24
N LEU A 277 6.38 -24.48 -8.87
CA LEU A 277 6.64 -23.35 -9.77
C LEU A 277 7.96 -22.70 -9.33
N ASN A 278 8.90 -22.53 -10.24
CA ASN A 278 10.23 -22.00 -9.92
C ASN A 278 10.48 -20.59 -10.47
N CYS A 279 9.58 -20.00 -11.25
CA CYS A 279 9.75 -18.63 -11.74
C CYS A 279 8.45 -17.85 -11.60
N ILE A 280 8.52 -16.70 -10.95
CA ILE A 280 7.41 -15.75 -10.90
C ILE A 280 7.88 -14.42 -11.47
N VAL A 281 7.08 -13.86 -12.38
CA VAL A 281 7.24 -12.51 -12.90
C VAL A 281 6.21 -11.63 -12.22
N ALA A 282 6.66 -10.57 -11.56
CA ALA A 282 5.86 -9.94 -10.53
C ALA A 282 6.05 -8.44 -10.47
N THR A 283 4.97 -7.72 -10.17
CA THR A 283 5.11 -6.36 -9.62
C THR A 283 5.46 -6.42 -8.14
N ILE A 284 5.72 -5.26 -7.52
CA ILE A 284 6.01 -5.12 -6.08
C ILE A 284 4.90 -5.76 -5.19
N ALA A 285 3.71 -5.98 -5.76
CA ALA A 285 2.64 -6.75 -5.10
C ALA A 285 3.08 -8.16 -4.65
N PHE A 286 4.01 -8.79 -5.37
CA PHE A 286 4.57 -10.08 -4.99
C PHE A 286 5.77 -9.89 -4.05
N GLY A 287 5.60 -10.27 -2.79
CA GLY A 287 6.72 -10.33 -1.86
C GLY A 287 6.36 -9.96 -0.44
N MET A 288 5.49 -8.96 -0.26
CA MET A 288 4.98 -8.59 1.06
C MET A 288 4.33 -9.80 1.74
N GLY A 289 5.04 -10.43 2.69
CA GLY A 289 4.61 -11.64 3.40
C GLY A 289 5.20 -12.98 2.94
N ILE A 290 5.95 -13.05 1.83
CA ILE A 290 6.52 -14.34 1.37
C ILE A 290 7.71 -14.75 2.25
N ASP A 291 7.69 -15.99 2.74
CA ASP A 291 8.77 -16.62 3.51
C ASP A 291 9.24 -17.95 2.91
N LYS A 292 9.69 -17.90 1.66
CA LYS A 292 10.41 -19.01 1.02
C LYS A 292 11.89 -18.90 1.32
N SER A 293 12.48 -19.90 1.99
CA SER A 293 13.86 -19.82 2.48
C SER A 293 14.91 -19.91 1.36
N ASP A 294 14.56 -20.58 0.27
CA ASP A 294 15.45 -21.08 -0.77
C ASP A 294 15.34 -20.32 -2.11
N ILE A 295 14.92 -19.06 -2.11
CA ILE A 295 14.94 -18.22 -3.32
C ILE A 295 16.40 -17.98 -3.75
N ARG A 296 16.75 -18.42 -4.97
CA ARG A 296 18.12 -18.41 -5.50
C ARG A 296 18.40 -17.26 -6.44
N GLN A 297 17.37 -16.72 -7.08
CA GLN A 297 17.51 -15.66 -8.07
C GLN A 297 16.47 -14.57 -7.82
N VAL A 298 16.92 -13.32 -7.81
CA VAL A 298 16.05 -12.14 -7.89
C VAL A 298 16.54 -11.32 -9.07
N VAL A 299 15.68 -11.07 -10.04
CA VAL A 299 16.01 -10.32 -11.25
C VAL A 299 15.12 -9.10 -11.32
N HIS A 300 15.71 -7.92 -11.28
CA HIS A 300 15.03 -6.67 -11.57
C HIS A 300 15.08 -6.42 -13.07
N TYR A 301 13.99 -6.77 -13.76
CA TYR A 301 13.82 -6.50 -15.18
C TYR A 301 13.57 -5.01 -15.43
N ASP A 302 12.84 -4.35 -14.52
CA ASP A 302 12.73 -2.90 -14.47
C ASP A 302 13.48 -2.35 -13.27
N LEU A 303 13.87 -1.07 -13.34
CA LEU A 303 14.55 -0.37 -12.27
C LEU A 303 13.66 -0.33 -11.01
N PRO A 304 14.18 -0.67 -9.82
CA PRO A 304 13.49 -0.43 -8.55
C PRO A 304 13.24 1.07 -8.35
N LYS A 305 12.10 1.41 -7.73
CA LYS A 305 11.74 2.81 -7.43
C LYS A 305 12.67 3.49 -6.43
N SER A 306 13.33 2.70 -5.58
CA SER A 306 14.14 3.21 -4.46
C SER A 306 15.09 2.13 -3.96
N LEU A 307 16.10 2.54 -3.18
CA LEU A 307 17.04 1.64 -2.51
C LEU A 307 16.33 0.77 -1.45
N GLU A 308 15.29 1.30 -0.83
CA GLU A 308 14.43 0.59 0.13
C GLU A 308 13.66 -0.55 -0.53
N ASN A 309 13.03 -0.28 -1.68
CA ASN A 309 12.35 -1.33 -2.45
C ASN A 309 13.35 -2.38 -2.91
N TYR A 310 14.48 -1.96 -3.49
CA TYR A 310 15.54 -2.87 -3.94
C TYR A 310 16.03 -3.76 -2.80
N SER A 311 16.36 -3.19 -1.64
CA SER A 311 16.82 -3.94 -0.47
C SER A 311 15.77 -4.93 0.06
N GLN A 312 14.50 -4.54 0.10
CA GLN A 312 13.43 -5.43 0.55
C GLN A 312 13.20 -6.60 -0.41
N GLU A 313 13.32 -6.34 -1.72
CA GLU A 313 13.13 -7.31 -2.80
C GLU A 313 14.26 -8.33 -2.87
N ILE A 314 15.53 -7.89 -2.89
CA ILE A 314 16.69 -8.80 -2.83
C ILE A 314 16.77 -9.53 -1.48
N GLY A 315 16.27 -8.91 -0.41
CA GLY A 315 16.18 -9.51 0.94
C GLY A 315 15.32 -10.77 1.02
N ARG A 316 14.59 -11.10 -0.05
CA ARG A 316 13.82 -12.36 -0.18
C ARG A 316 14.70 -13.54 -0.53
N ALA A 317 15.81 -13.30 -1.21
CA ALA A 317 16.75 -14.33 -1.61
C ALA A 317 17.53 -14.89 -0.40
N GLY A 318 17.89 -16.16 -0.46
CA GLY A 318 18.95 -16.71 0.40
C GLY A 318 18.65 -16.68 1.90
N ARG A 319 17.40 -16.79 2.35
CA ARG A 319 17.07 -16.71 3.79
C ARG A 319 17.59 -17.92 4.59
N ASP A 320 17.84 -19.02 3.90
CA ASP A 320 18.60 -20.18 4.39
C ASP A 320 20.12 -19.92 4.57
N GLY A 321 20.59 -18.71 4.22
CA GLY A 321 22.02 -18.33 4.29
C GLY A 321 22.85 -18.84 3.11
N GLN A 322 22.26 -19.60 2.18
CA GLN A 322 22.96 -20.06 0.98
C GLN A 322 23.11 -18.93 -0.05
N ARG A 323 24.09 -19.09 -0.95
CA ARG A 323 24.34 -18.11 -2.00
C ARG A 323 23.12 -17.93 -2.91
N SER A 324 22.81 -16.67 -3.21
CA SER A 324 21.77 -16.29 -4.17
C SER A 324 22.25 -15.10 -5.01
N GLU A 325 21.81 -15.05 -6.27
CA GLU A 325 22.17 -14.02 -7.24
C GLU A 325 21.05 -12.99 -7.36
N CYS A 326 21.40 -11.71 -7.33
CA CYS A 326 20.49 -10.58 -7.46
C CYS A 326 20.94 -9.70 -8.63
N LEU A 327 20.26 -9.81 -9.76
CA LEU A 327 20.60 -9.13 -11.01
C LEU A 327 19.69 -7.93 -11.24
N VAL A 328 20.26 -6.78 -11.59
CA VAL A 328 19.53 -5.63 -12.13
C VAL A 328 19.89 -5.46 -13.61
N LEU A 329 18.89 -5.57 -14.48
CA LEU A 329 19.01 -5.26 -15.91
C LEU A 329 18.81 -3.75 -16.08
N ALA A 330 19.89 -2.99 -16.02
CA ALA A 330 19.85 -1.55 -15.79
C ALA A 330 19.91 -0.74 -17.09
N ASN A 331 18.99 0.22 -17.24
CA ASN A 331 19.02 1.29 -18.24
C ASN A 331 18.33 2.54 -17.71
N ARG A 332 18.54 3.64 -18.45
CA ARG A 332 17.88 4.92 -18.21
C ARG A 332 16.59 5.09 -19.02
N ASP A 333 16.37 4.29 -20.07
CA ASP A 333 15.17 4.34 -20.92
C ASP A 333 13.86 4.22 -20.12
N SER A 334 13.85 3.44 -19.02
CA SER A 334 12.66 3.21 -18.19
C SER A 334 12.50 4.22 -17.04
N LEU A 335 13.35 5.25 -16.97
CA LEU A 335 13.32 6.27 -15.92
C LEU A 335 11.99 7.05 -15.93
N ASN A 336 11.60 7.54 -17.12
CA ASN A 336 10.39 8.34 -17.28
C ASN A 336 9.15 7.62 -16.76
N VAL A 337 9.06 6.30 -16.97
CA VAL A 337 7.92 5.50 -16.47
C VAL A 337 7.82 5.59 -14.96
N LEU A 338 8.93 5.52 -14.22
CA LEU A 338 8.93 5.61 -12.77
C LEU A 338 8.58 7.02 -12.29
N GLU A 339 9.21 8.04 -12.88
CA GLU A 339 8.97 9.44 -12.52
C GLU A 339 7.53 9.86 -12.83
N ASN A 340 6.96 9.39 -13.94
CA ASN A 340 5.58 9.65 -14.33
C ASN A 340 4.55 9.13 -13.32
N PHE A 341 4.87 8.09 -12.54
CA PHE A 341 4.02 7.71 -11.40
C PHE A 341 4.03 8.79 -10.32
N VAL A 342 5.21 9.32 -9.98
CA VAL A 342 5.38 10.38 -8.98
C VAL A 342 4.65 11.65 -9.42
N TYR A 343 4.92 12.15 -10.62
CA TYR A 343 4.28 13.37 -11.14
C TYR A 343 2.76 13.24 -11.30
N GLY A 344 2.27 12.04 -11.59
CA GLY A 344 0.84 11.77 -11.65
C GLY A 344 0.17 11.70 -10.28
N ASP A 345 0.93 11.37 -9.23
CA ASP A 345 0.46 11.28 -7.85
C ASP A 345 0.60 12.61 -7.08
N THR A 346 1.22 13.64 -7.65
CA THR A 346 1.26 14.99 -7.06
C THR A 346 -0.04 15.76 -7.33
N PRO A 347 -0.85 16.13 -6.33
CA PRO A 347 -2.04 16.94 -6.55
C PRO A 347 -1.70 18.37 -7.00
N GLU A 348 -2.46 18.88 -7.98
CA GLU A 348 -2.42 20.30 -8.35
C GLU A 348 -3.08 21.15 -7.26
N ARG A 349 -2.59 22.38 -7.04
CA ARG A 349 -3.17 23.30 -6.05
C ARG A 349 -4.68 23.49 -6.24
N GLU A 350 -5.14 23.63 -7.48
CA GLU A 350 -6.55 23.85 -7.77
C GLU A 350 -7.41 22.63 -7.41
N GLY A 351 -6.87 21.42 -7.56
CA GLY A 351 -7.53 20.21 -7.09
C GLY A 351 -7.68 20.20 -5.57
N ILE A 352 -6.64 20.60 -4.84
CA ILE A 352 -6.67 20.73 -3.38
C ILE A 352 -7.70 21.80 -2.96
N ARG A 353 -7.68 22.95 -3.62
CA ARG A 353 -8.65 24.04 -3.42
C ARG A 353 -10.08 23.55 -3.59
N SER A 354 -10.35 22.78 -4.65
CA SER A 354 -11.68 22.22 -4.90
C SER A 354 -12.17 21.34 -3.74
N VAL A 355 -11.30 20.51 -3.16
CA VAL A 355 -11.64 19.71 -1.96
C VAL A 355 -11.90 20.61 -0.75
N MET A 356 -11.10 21.66 -0.57
CA MET A 356 -11.26 22.61 0.54
C MET A 356 -12.59 23.36 0.46
N GLU A 357 -12.98 23.78 -0.74
CA GLU A 357 -14.25 24.45 -0.98
C GLU A 357 -15.45 23.53 -0.76
N ASP A 358 -15.34 22.27 -1.16
CA ASP A 358 -16.36 21.23 -0.92
C ASP A 358 -16.57 21.00 0.58
N ILE A 359 -15.49 20.90 1.35
CA ILE A 359 -15.54 20.79 2.83
C ILE A 359 -16.18 22.03 3.46
N ARG A 360 -15.84 23.24 2.98
CA ARG A 360 -16.38 24.50 3.52
C ARG A 360 -17.89 24.64 3.27
N GLN A 361 -18.39 24.07 2.18
CA GLN A 361 -19.80 24.09 1.81
C GLN A 361 -20.62 22.98 2.49
N ALA A 362 -19.98 22.15 3.33
CA ALA A 362 -20.62 21.03 4.00
C ALA A 362 -21.80 21.48 4.89
N PRO A 363 -23.01 20.94 4.68
CA PRO A 363 -24.18 21.33 5.46
C PRO A 363 -24.06 20.88 6.92
N ASN A 364 -24.51 21.73 7.86
CA ASN A 364 -24.58 21.40 9.29
C ASN A 364 -23.25 20.91 9.91
N GLY A 365 -22.10 21.32 9.35
CA GLY A 365 -20.78 20.87 9.81
C GLY A 365 -20.52 19.36 9.57
N GLN A 366 -21.28 18.73 8.66
CA GLN A 366 -21.07 17.35 8.26
C GLN A 366 -20.78 17.29 6.76
N TRP A 367 -19.60 16.79 6.43
CA TRP A 367 -19.15 16.62 5.07
C TRP A 367 -19.27 15.15 4.69
N GLU A 368 -20.16 14.86 3.73
CA GLU A 368 -20.37 13.53 3.19
C GLU A 368 -19.68 13.44 1.84
N THR A 369 -18.82 12.45 1.66
CA THR A 369 -18.08 12.32 0.41
C THR A 369 -17.86 10.88 0.01
N MET A 370 -17.75 10.66 -1.30
CA MET A 370 -17.33 9.40 -1.89
C MET A 370 -15.99 9.60 -2.58
N LEU A 371 -15.04 8.70 -2.31
CA LEU A 371 -13.66 8.86 -2.77
C LEU A 371 -13.54 8.97 -4.30
N VAL A 372 -14.27 8.16 -5.06
CA VAL A 372 -14.18 8.14 -6.53
C VAL A 372 -14.75 9.43 -7.14
N PRO A 373 -16.00 9.84 -6.83
CA PRO A 373 -16.52 11.15 -7.26
C PRO A 373 -15.65 12.34 -6.85
N LEU A 374 -15.13 12.36 -5.62
CA LEU A 374 -14.26 13.44 -5.15
C LEU A 374 -12.94 13.47 -5.92
N SER A 375 -12.35 12.31 -6.22
CA SER A 375 -11.17 12.16 -7.08
C SER A 375 -11.42 12.72 -8.48
N ASP A 376 -12.56 12.39 -9.07
CA ASP A 376 -12.94 12.89 -10.40
C ASP A 376 -13.17 14.41 -10.40
N GLN A 377 -13.86 14.94 -9.37
CA GLN A 377 -14.15 16.36 -9.22
C GLN A 377 -12.87 17.16 -8.97
N SER A 378 -12.04 16.76 -8.02
CA SER A 378 -10.79 17.45 -7.69
C SER A 378 -9.66 17.22 -8.70
N ASN A 379 -9.82 16.26 -9.63
CA ASN A 379 -8.73 15.78 -10.50
C ASN A 379 -7.51 15.23 -9.72
N ILE A 380 -7.71 14.76 -8.50
CA ILE A 380 -6.68 14.15 -7.68
C ILE A 380 -6.85 12.63 -7.71
N ARG A 381 -5.80 11.89 -8.04
CA ARG A 381 -5.85 10.42 -7.96
C ARG A 381 -6.21 9.96 -6.55
N GLN A 382 -6.92 8.83 -6.46
CA GLN A 382 -7.50 8.35 -5.20
C GLN A 382 -6.49 8.18 -4.04
N LEU A 383 -5.27 7.70 -4.31
CA LEU A 383 -4.27 7.50 -3.27
C LEU A 383 -3.75 8.85 -2.71
N PRO A 384 -3.27 9.80 -3.54
CA PRO A 384 -2.96 11.16 -3.07
C PRO A 384 -4.14 11.88 -2.41
N LEU A 385 -5.36 11.64 -2.88
CA LEU A 385 -6.55 12.19 -2.25
C LEU A 385 -6.74 11.65 -0.83
N LYS A 386 -6.56 10.35 -0.59
CA LYS A 386 -6.55 9.79 0.77
C LYS A 386 -5.46 10.43 1.64
N THR A 387 -4.27 10.66 1.09
CA THR A 387 -3.20 11.38 1.79
C THR A 387 -3.63 12.78 2.19
N LEU A 388 -4.27 13.52 1.28
CA LEU A 388 -4.81 14.84 1.55
C LEU A 388 -5.83 14.79 2.69
N LEU A 389 -6.80 13.86 2.67
CA LEU A 389 -7.81 13.73 3.72
C LEU A 389 -7.19 13.47 5.10
N VAL A 390 -6.19 12.59 5.18
CA VAL A 390 -5.49 12.35 6.45
C VAL A 390 -4.74 13.59 6.93
N GLN A 391 -4.09 14.34 6.04
CA GLN A 391 -3.39 15.58 6.39
C GLN A 391 -4.35 16.65 6.93
N LEU A 392 -5.60 16.67 6.46
CA LEU A 392 -6.67 17.53 6.99
C LEU A 392 -7.16 17.05 8.36
N GLU A 393 -7.26 15.73 8.57
CA GLU A 393 -7.60 15.16 9.89
C GLU A 393 -6.55 15.49 10.95
N LEU A 394 -5.26 15.36 10.61
CA LEU A 394 -4.15 15.66 11.53
C LEU A 394 -4.08 17.15 11.90
N ARG A 395 -4.47 18.03 10.97
CA ARG A 395 -4.63 19.47 11.23
C ARG A 395 -5.92 19.82 11.97
N GLY A 396 -6.77 18.82 12.26
CA GLY A 396 -8.00 19.00 13.00
C GLY A 396 -9.11 19.71 12.21
N ILE A 397 -9.03 19.76 10.88
CA ILE A 397 -10.02 20.41 10.01
C ILE A 397 -11.27 19.54 9.87
N ILE A 398 -11.04 18.25 9.62
CA ILE A 398 -12.08 17.23 9.53
C ILE A 398 -11.82 16.12 10.55
N ALA A 399 -12.83 15.34 10.88
CA ALA A 399 -12.65 14.09 11.63
C ALA A 399 -13.65 13.02 11.18
N PRO A 400 -13.20 11.75 11.07
CA PRO A 400 -14.04 10.68 10.58
C PRO A 400 -15.10 10.33 11.62
N ARG A 401 -16.36 10.31 11.18
CA ARG A 401 -17.52 10.00 12.01
C ARG A 401 -17.94 8.55 11.78
N PHE A 402 -18.56 8.27 10.63
CA PHE A 402 -18.95 6.93 10.21
C PHE A 402 -18.83 6.80 8.69
N ALA A 403 -18.88 5.56 8.20
CA ALA A 403 -19.01 5.27 6.79
C ALA A 403 -20.26 4.41 6.56
N TYR A 404 -20.93 4.62 5.45
CA TYR A 404 -22.06 3.81 5.01
C TYR A 404 -21.98 3.60 3.50
N PHE A 405 -22.47 2.46 3.01
CA PHE A 405 -22.64 2.27 1.57
C PHE A 405 -23.85 3.07 1.10
N ALA A 406 -23.70 3.97 0.13
CA ALA A 406 -24.79 4.78 -0.41
C ALA A 406 -25.81 3.91 -1.16
N GLU A 407 -25.33 2.93 -1.92
CA GLU A 407 -26.14 2.05 -2.74
C GLU A 407 -26.10 0.62 -2.20
N TYR A 408 -27.27 0.00 -2.05
CA TYR A 408 -27.40 -1.42 -1.75
C TYR A 408 -28.18 -2.08 -2.87
N ARG A 409 -27.64 -3.16 -3.39
CA ARG A 409 -28.28 -4.00 -4.40
C ARG A 409 -28.46 -5.38 -3.81
N TYR A 410 -29.59 -6.02 -4.08
CA TYR A 410 -29.80 -7.41 -3.69
C TYR A 410 -30.34 -8.21 -4.86
N LYS A 411 -29.97 -9.48 -4.91
CA LYS A 411 -30.51 -10.47 -5.82
C LYS A 411 -31.26 -11.51 -5.01
N LEU A 412 -32.51 -11.75 -5.36
CA LEU A 412 -33.32 -12.78 -4.73
C LEU A 412 -32.81 -14.16 -5.14
N LEU A 413 -32.55 -15.03 -4.17
CA LEU A 413 -32.19 -16.45 -4.38
C LEU A 413 -33.42 -17.37 -4.24
N ILE A 414 -34.50 -16.84 -3.66
CA ILE A 414 -35.82 -17.46 -3.56
C ILE A 414 -36.88 -16.53 -4.17
N ASP A 415 -38.04 -17.07 -4.55
CA ASP A 415 -39.13 -16.25 -5.06
C ASP A 415 -39.62 -15.21 -4.02
N SER A 416 -40.06 -14.05 -4.49
CA SER A 416 -40.51 -12.96 -3.61
C SER A 416 -41.71 -13.36 -2.74
N SER A 417 -42.61 -14.21 -3.24
CA SER A 417 -43.72 -14.76 -2.46
C SER A 417 -43.25 -15.68 -1.34
N ALA A 418 -42.22 -16.50 -1.60
CA ALA A 418 -41.58 -17.35 -0.62
C ALA A 418 -40.89 -16.51 0.46
N LEU A 419 -40.16 -15.46 0.07
CA LEU A 419 -39.55 -14.52 1.02
C LEU A 419 -40.60 -13.86 1.93
N LEU A 420 -41.72 -13.39 1.37
CA LEU A 420 -42.79 -12.77 2.15
C LEU A 420 -43.51 -13.76 3.08
N SER A 421 -43.54 -15.05 2.74
CA SER A 421 -44.15 -16.09 3.58
C SER A 421 -43.40 -16.34 4.89
N HIS A 422 -42.13 -15.93 5.00
CA HIS A 422 -41.36 -16.01 6.24
C HIS A 422 -41.72 -14.92 7.27
N PHE A 423 -42.61 -13.99 6.93
CA PHE A 423 -42.96 -12.87 7.79
C PHE A 423 -44.48 -12.70 7.90
N GLU A 424 -44.92 -12.22 9.06
CA GLU A 424 -46.32 -11.92 9.37
C GLU A 424 -46.48 -10.48 9.89
N GLY A 425 -47.70 -9.94 9.77
CA GLY A 425 -48.06 -8.62 10.28
C GLY A 425 -47.20 -7.48 9.74
N GLU A 426 -46.78 -6.57 10.63
CA GLU A 426 -45.98 -5.38 10.30
C GLU A 426 -44.65 -5.73 9.61
N ARG A 427 -44.02 -6.86 9.97
CA ARG A 427 -42.76 -7.29 9.35
C ARG A 427 -42.96 -7.65 7.89
N ARG A 428 -44.07 -8.33 7.55
CA ARG A 428 -44.39 -8.67 6.16
C ARG A 428 -44.58 -7.42 5.31
N GLN A 429 -45.34 -6.45 5.82
CA GLN A 429 -45.56 -5.17 5.15
C GLN A 429 -44.25 -4.40 4.94
N PHE A 430 -43.35 -4.44 5.92
CA PHE A 430 -42.02 -3.84 5.80
C PHE A 430 -41.16 -4.51 4.72
N VAL A 431 -41.13 -5.84 4.64
CA VAL A 431 -40.39 -6.56 3.59
C VAL A 431 -41.01 -6.29 2.21
N GLU A 432 -42.33 -6.23 2.12
CA GLU A 432 -43.04 -5.89 0.88
C GLU A 432 -42.71 -4.47 0.41
N ALA A 433 -42.63 -3.50 1.33
CA ALA A 433 -42.18 -2.13 1.04
C ALA A 433 -40.76 -2.12 0.46
N ILE A 434 -39.83 -2.90 1.04
CA ILE A 434 -38.47 -3.05 0.48
C ILE A 434 -38.52 -3.58 -0.96
N LEU A 435 -39.29 -4.64 -1.21
CA LEU A 435 -39.34 -5.26 -2.53
C LEU A 435 -39.97 -4.37 -3.61
N THR A 436 -40.95 -3.55 -3.24
CA THR A 436 -41.74 -2.72 -4.17
C THR A 436 -41.10 -1.37 -4.48
N THR A 437 -40.37 -0.80 -3.53
CA THR A 437 -39.65 0.46 -3.72
C THR A 437 -38.30 0.27 -4.42
N SER A 438 -37.79 -0.95 -4.50
CA SER A 438 -36.51 -1.24 -5.14
C SER A 438 -36.61 -1.25 -6.66
N ALA A 439 -35.71 -0.53 -7.32
CA ALA A 439 -35.59 -0.52 -8.77
C ALA A 439 -34.92 -1.81 -9.27
N ARG A 440 -35.65 -2.65 -10.00
CA ARG A 440 -35.12 -3.93 -10.52
C ARG A 440 -34.47 -3.77 -11.89
N ALA A 441 -33.22 -4.20 -12.00
CA ALA A 441 -32.47 -4.31 -13.25
C ALA A 441 -31.95 -5.76 -13.42
N ARG A 442 -32.59 -6.52 -14.30
CA ARG A 442 -32.35 -7.96 -14.51
C ARG A 442 -32.55 -8.76 -13.20
N THR A 443 -31.49 -9.39 -12.71
CA THR A 443 -31.49 -10.23 -11.50
C THR A 443 -31.25 -9.44 -10.21
N TRP A 444 -30.79 -8.20 -10.31
CA TRP A 444 -30.45 -7.35 -9.17
C TRP A 444 -31.47 -6.23 -8.98
N ALA A 445 -31.80 -5.94 -7.73
CA ALA A 445 -32.67 -4.85 -7.32
C ALA A 445 -31.86 -3.82 -6.53
N THR A 446 -31.90 -2.55 -6.92
CA THR A 446 -31.26 -1.44 -6.19
C THR A 446 -32.27 -0.81 -5.22
N LEU A 447 -31.86 -0.67 -3.96
CA LEU A 447 -32.68 -0.01 -2.93
C LEU A 447 -32.77 1.49 -3.12
N ASP A 448 -33.96 2.02 -2.90
CA ASP A 448 -34.22 3.45 -2.79
C ASP A 448 -34.59 3.80 -1.33
N PHE A 449 -33.59 4.25 -0.57
CA PHE A 449 -33.77 4.59 0.84
C PHE A 449 -34.63 5.85 1.03
N ASP A 450 -34.58 6.79 0.09
CA ASP A 450 -35.33 8.05 0.20
C ASP A 450 -36.82 7.78 0.00
N THR A 451 -37.18 6.94 -0.96
CA THR A 451 -38.57 6.48 -1.16
C THR A 451 -39.04 5.61 0.00
N LEU A 452 -38.19 4.72 0.53
CA LEU A 452 -38.52 3.90 1.71
C LEU A 452 -38.78 4.74 2.96
N TYR A 453 -37.95 5.75 3.22
CA TYR A 453 -38.11 6.64 4.37
C TYR A 453 -39.34 7.53 4.21
N SER A 454 -39.52 8.16 3.05
CA SER A 454 -40.63 9.08 2.79
C SER A 454 -42.01 8.41 2.76
N ARG A 455 -42.13 7.20 2.20
CA ARG A 455 -43.43 6.49 2.07
C ARG A 455 -43.75 5.56 3.24
N HIS A 456 -42.72 4.97 3.86
CA HIS A 456 -42.92 3.91 4.86
C HIS A 456 -42.25 4.21 6.20
N GLY A 457 -41.63 5.39 6.39
CA GLY A 457 -40.92 5.74 7.62
C GLY A 457 -39.76 4.79 7.93
N ALA A 458 -39.28 4.05 6.93
CA ALA A 458 -38.31 2.98 7.11
C ALA A 458 -36.91 3.57 7.24
N GLU A 459 -36.38 3.62 8.47
CA GLU A 459 -34.99 4.05 8.68
C GLU A 459 -33.99 3.15 7.95
N ARG A 460 -32.96 3.78 7.36
CA ARG A 460 -31.84 3.10 6.67
C ARG A 460 -31.27 1.94 7.50
N SER A 461 -31.06 2.16 8.79
CA SER A 461 -30.49 1.16 9.70
C SER A 461 -31.36 -0.10 9.85
N ARG A 462 -32.69 0.05 9.79
CA ARG A 462 -33.66 -1.05 9.87
C ARG A 462 -33.69 -1.86 8.57
N VAL A 463 -33.66 -1.17 7.43
CA VAL A 463 -33.64 -1.80 6.09
C VAL A 463 -32.36 -2.63 5.89
N VAL A 464 -31.20 -2.06 6.21
CA VAL A 464 -29.92 -2.77 6.09
C VAL A 464 -29.88 -4.01 6.99
N LYS A 465 -30.32 -3.90 8.26
CA LYS A 465 -30.41 -5.06 9.17
C LYS A 465 -31.30 -6.17 8.63
N ALA A 466 -32.40 -5.84 7.95
CA ALA A 466 -33.29 -6.84 7.38
C ALA A 466 -32.65 -7.56 6.19
N LEU A 467 -31.95 -6.83 5.32
CA LEU A 467 -31.24 -7.42 4.19
C LEU A 467 -30.04 -8.28 4.62
N ASP A 468 -29.28 -7.84 5.62
CA ASP A 468 -28.23 -8.66 6.23
C ASP A 468 -28.82 -9.99 6.75
N TYR A 469 -29.97 -9.92 7.44
CA TYR A 469 -30.67 -11.12 7.90
C TYR A 469 -31.13 -12.02 6.75
N PHE A 470 -31.62 -11.46 5.64
CA PHE A 470 -32.01 -12.27 4.48
C PHE A 470 -30.80 -12.96 3.84
N GLN A 471 -29.64 -12.29 3.81
CA GLN A 471 -28.41 -12.86 3.29
C GLN A 471 -27.88 -13.97 4.20
N GLU A 472 -27.89 -13.77 5.53
CA GLU A 472 -27.52 -14.80 6.51
C GLU A 472 -28.37 -16.06 6.39
N ARG A 473 -29.63 -15.91 5.98
CA ARG A 473 -30.56 -17.02 5.71
C ARG A 473 -30.42 -17.64 4.31
N GLY A 474 -29.57 -17.07 3.45
CA GLY A 474 -29.39 -17.52 2.07
C GLY A 474 -30.58 -17.21 1.16
N TRP A 475 -31.43 -16.25 1.52
CA TRP A 475 -32.60 -15.85 0.72
C TRP A 475 -32.25 -14.80 -0.32
N VAL A 476 -31.23 -13.99 -0.06
CA VAL A 476 -30.73 -12.97 -0.98
C VAL A 476 -29.21 -12.99 -1.03
N GLU A 477 -28.67 -12.57 -2.16
CA GLU A 477 -27.27 -12.19 -2.34
C GLU A 477 -27.22 -10.66 -2.28
N LEU A 478 -26.48 -10.08 -1.33
CA LEU A 478 -26.39 -8.63 -1.11
C LEU A 478 -25.07 -8.08 -1.66
N GLU A 479 -25.16 -6.98 -2.41
CA GLU A 479 -24.03 -6.24 -2.96
C GLU A 479 -24.15 -4.78 -2.52
N SER A 480 -23.24 -4.33 -1.67
CA SER A 480 -23.17 -2.93 -1.25
C SER A 480 -22.15 -2.17 -2.09
N LYS A 481 -22.55 -1.05 -2.70
CA LYS A 481 -21.70 -0.19 -3.54
C LYS A 481 -21.58 1.21 -2.96
N GLN A 482 -20.58 1.93 -3.45
CA GLN A 482 -20.40 3.36 -3.20
C GLN A 482 -20.29 3.68 -1.71
N MET A 483 -19.17 3.30 -1.08
CA MET A 483 -18.91 3.66 0.30
C MET A 483 -18.80 5.19 0.44
N THR A 484 -19.74 5.80 1.13
CA THR A 484 -19.73 7.20 1.55
C THR A 484 -19.08 7.29 2.92
N GLU A 485 -18.09 8.17 3.03
CA GLU A 485 -17.48 8.54 4.29
C GLU A 485 -18.09 9.86 4.78
N VAL A 486 -18.44 9.89 6.06
CA VAL A 486 -18.97 11.08 6.73
C VAL A 486 -17.92 11.61 7.68
N TYR A 487 -17.56 12.88 7.48
CA TYR A 487 -16.63 13.62 8.32
C TYR A 487 -17.36 14.74 9.06
N SER A 488 -17.03 14.95 10.33
CA SER A 488 -17.36 16.20 11.01
C SER A 488 -16.37 17.28 10.58
N VAL A 489 -16.85 18.44 10.13
CA VAL A 489 -16.03 19.63 9.91
C VAL A 489 -15.86 20.33 11.25
N ARG A 490 -14.65 20.26 11.80
CA ARG A 490 -14.30 20.78 13.13
C ARG A 490 -13.96 22.27 13.08
N ASP A 491 -13.30 22.67 12.01
CA ASP A 491 -12.97 24.06 11.74
C ASP A 491 -13.29 24.34 10.27
N ALA A 492 -14.25 25.25 10.03
CA ALA A 492 -14.61 25.75 8.70
C ALA A 492 -14.07 27.15 8.42
N SER A 493 -13.31 27.73 9.37
CA SER A 493 -12.78 29.10 9.30
C SER A 493 -11.40 29.20 8.63
N PHE A 494 -10.85 28.08 8.17
CA PHE A 494 -9.56 28.05 7.48
C PHE A 494 -9.58 28.89 6.20
N ALA A 495 -8.48 29.59 5.94
CA ALA A 495 -8.27 30.30 4.68
C ALA A 495 -7.96 29.29 3.57
N VAL A 496 -8.96 29.02 2.72
CA VAL A 496 -8.90 28.05 1.61
C VAL A 496 -7.62 28.21 0.78
N ASP A 497 -7.29 29.43 0.37
CA ASP A 497 -6.12 29.72 -0.46
C ASP A 497 -4.80 29.40 0.25
N GLN A 498 -4.63 29.86 1.49
CA GLN A 498 -3.40 29.66 2.26
C GLN A 498 -3.17 28.19 2.57
N LEU A 499 -4.21 27.47 3.01
CA LEU A 499 -4.12 26.07 3.33
C LEU A 499 -3.86 25.21 2.08
N SER A 500 -4.49 25.57 0.95
CA SER A 500 -4.26 24.87 -0.32
C SER A 500 -2.81 25.01 -0.79
N GLU A 501 -2.21 26.20 -0.60
CA GLU A 501 -0.80 26.45 -0.90
C GLU A 501 0.13 25.63 0.00
N GLU A 502 -0.14 25.60 1.31
CA GLU A 502 0.64 24.81 2.28
C GLU A 502 0.62 23.31 1.93
N LEU A 503 -0.58 22.76 1.68
CA LEU A 503 -0.78 21.36 1.32
C LEU A 503 -0.19 21.04 -0.05
N HIS A 504 -0.28 21.95 -1.03
CA HIS A 504 0.40 21.78 -2.31
C HIS A 504 1.92 21.71 -2.11
N GLY A 505 2.50 22.62 -1.32
CA GLY A 505 3.91 22.60 -0.96
C GLY A 505 4.34 21.31 -0.25
N TYR A 506 3.47 20.73 0.59
CA TYR A 506 3.68 19.41 1.18
C TYR A 506 3.82 18.31 0.11
N PHE A 507 2.90 18.25 -0.85
CA PHE A 507 2.98 17.25 -1.93
C PHE A 507 4.17 17.48 -2.86
N LYS A 508 4.58 18.72 -3.10
CA LYS A 508 5.79 19.05 -3.88
C LYS A 508 7.07 18.57 -3.20
N ARG A 509 7.21 18.74 -1.88
CA ARG A 509 8.36 18.18 -1.14
C ARG A 509 8.37 16.65 -1.19
N HIS A 510 7.21 16.01 -1.12
CA HIS A 510 7.10 14.56 -1.27
C HIS A 510 7.49 14.11 -2.69
N GLU A 511 7.05 14.81 -3.73
CA GLU A 511 7.47 14.58 -5.12
C GLU A 511 9.00 14.65 -5.26
N GLU A 512 9.63 15.73 -4.76
CA GLU A 512 11.08 15.91 -4.79
C GLU A 512 11.82 14.77 -4.07
N SER A 513 11.31 14.34 -2.91
CA SER A 513 11.88 13.22 -2.16
C SER A 513 11.79 11.90 -2.93
N GLU A 514 10.67 11.60 -3.58
CA GLU A 514 10.51 10.38 -4.38
C GLU A 514 11.40 10.37 -5.63
N ILE A 515 11.52 11.51 -6.32
CA ILE A 515 12.46 11.66 -7.45
C ILE A 515 13.92 11.48 -6.97
N ALA A 516 14.28 12.06 -5.83
CA ALA A 516 15.61 11.89 -5.25
C ALA A 516 15.92 10.42 -4.91
N ARG A 517 14.94 9.62 -4.49
CA ARG A 517 15.14 8.17 -4.26
C ARG A 517 15.43 7.41 -5.55
N ILE A 518 14.78 7.76 -6.65
CA ILE A 518 15.08 7.17 -7.97
C ILE A 518 16.52 7.53 -8.37
N GLY A 519 16.93 8.78 -8.16
CA GLY A 519 18.31 9.23 -8.36
C GLY A 519 19.31 8.43 -7.51
N ALA A 520 19.04 8.24 -6.22
CA ALA A 520 19.90 7.45 -5.33
C ALA A 520 20.02 5.98 -5.78
N MET A 521 18.96 5.40 -6.38
CA MET A 521 19.03 4.06 -6.98
C MET A 521 19.98 4.05 -8.19
N LEU A 522 19.87 5.02 -9.09
CA LEU A 522 20.79 5.15 -10.24
C LEU A 522 22.24 5.35 -9.79
N ASP A 523 22.47 6.17 -8.76
CA ASP A 523 23.78 6.42 -8.18
C ASP A 523 24.40 5.15 -7.57
N LEU A 524 23.59 4.27 -6.98
CA LEU A 524 24.07 2.96 -6.54
C LEU A 524 24.49 2.11 -7.74
N LEU A 525 23.63 1.99 -8.76
CA LEU A 525 23.86 1.12 -9.91
C LEU A 525 25.07 1.55 -10.74
N GLY A 526 25.29 2.86 -10.88
CA GLY A 526 26.44 3.43 -11.61
C GLY A 526 27.71 3.58 -10.77
N SER A 527 27.70 3.13 -9.52
CA SER A 527 28.84 3.35 -8.62
C SER A 527 30.07 2.51 -9.01
N SER A 528 31.25 3.09 -8.84
CA SER A 528 32.54 2.40 -8.88
C SER A 528 32.97 1.81 -7.53
N GLU A 529 32.19 2.00 -6.47
CA GLU A 529 32.44 1.40 -5.15
C GLU A 529 31.58 0.15 -4.95
N CYS A 530 31.94 -0.68 -3.96
CA CYS A 530 31.22 -1.91 -3.64
C CYS A 530 29.72 -1.65 -3.39
N LEU A 531 28.86 -2.32 -4.17
CA LEU A 531 27.41 -2.16 -4.11
C LEU A 531 26.84 -2.56 -2.74
N SER A 532 27.26 -3.71 -2.21
CA SER A 532 26.80 -4.20 -0.91
C SER A 532 27.19 -3.24 0.22
N TRP A 533 28.35 -2.61 0.14
CA TRP A 533 28.82 -1.63 1.11
C TRP A 533 28.02 -0.32 1.03
N ARG A 534 27.83 0.22 -0.18
CA ARG A 534 27.04 1.45 -0.37
C ARG A 534 25.60 1.27 0.10
N LEU A 535 24.98 0.14 -0.25
CA LEU A 535 23.63 -0.18 0.18
C LEU A 535 23.54 -0.29 1.72
N ALA A 536 24.49 -0.96 2.36
CA ALA A 536 24.52 -1.07 3.82
C ALA A 536 24.70 0.32 4.48
N ARG A 537 25.60 1.16 3.94
CA ARG A 537 25.80 2.53 4.43
C ARG A 537 24.58 3.43 4.28
N TYR A 538 23.82 3.27 3.20
CA TYR A 538 22.56 3.99 3.00
C TYR A 538 21.58 3.76 4.17
N PHE A 539 21.53 2.54 4.70
CA PHE A 539 20.73 2.19 5.88
C PHE A 539 21.44 2.43 7.23
N GLY A 540 22.60 3.10 7.23
CA GLY A 540 23.33 3.41 8.45
C GLY A 540 24.19 2.26 9.01
N ASP A 541 24.35 1.16 8.29
CA ASP A 541 25.23 0.07 8.69
C ASP A 541 26.70 0.44 8.43
N GLN A 542 27.41 0.76 9.52
CA GLN A 542 28.83 1.13 9.49
C GLN A 542 29.78 -0.07 9.56
N GLN A 543 29.26 -1.28 9.81
CA GLN A 543 30.06 -2.49 10.01
C GLN A 543 30.25 -3.30 8.72
N ALA A 544 29.54 -2.95 7.64
CA ALA A 544 29.68 -3.60 6.35
C ALA A 544 31.11 -3.49 5.78
N PRO A 545 31.64 -4.56 5.16
CA PRO A 545 32.99 -4.52 4.58
C PRO A 545 33.04 -3.55 3.39
N ARG A 546 34.09 -2.72 3.30
CA ARG A 546 34.28 -1.78 2.18
C ARG A 546 34.35 -2.45 0.80
N GLN A 547 34.81 -3.70 0.77
CA GLN A 547 34.80 -4.56 -0.41
C GLN A 547 34.21 -5.91 0.01
N CYS A 548 33.06 -6.27 -0.54
CA CYS A 548 32.42 -7.54 -0.22
C CYS A 548 33.04 -8.74 -0.94
N GLY A 549 33.79 -8.49 -2.03
CA GLY A 549 34.47 -9.53 -2.82
C GLY A 549 33.56 -10.35 -3.74
N HIS A 550 32.25 -10.07 -3.78
CA HIS A 550 31.30 -10.86 -4.58
C HIS A 550 30.41 -10.02 -5.52
N CYS A 551 30.06 -8.78 -5.20
CA CYS A 551 29.26 -7.94 -6.10
C CYS A 551 29.98 -7.62 -7.42
N SER A 552 29.23 -7.26 -8.46
CA SER A 552 29.77 -6.97 -9.80
C SER A 552 30.94 -5.98 -9.79
N VAL A 553 30.85 -4.91 -9.00
CA VAL A 553 31.94 -3.92 -8.86
C VAL A 553 33.20 -4.53 -8.24
N CYS A 554 33.07 -5.33 -7.19
CA CYS A 554 34.22 -6.03 -6.57
C CYS A 554 34.81 -7.09 -7.51
N ALA A 555 34.01 -7.63 -8.44
CA ALA A 555 34.45 -8.51 -9.50
C ALA A 555 35.06 -7.77 -10.72
N GLY A 556 35.19 -6.44 -10.67
CA GLY A 556 35.76 -5.62 -11.74
C GLY A 556 34.77 -5.18 -12.82
N HIS A 557 33.48 -5.49 -12.68
CA HIS A 557 32.41 -5.16 -13.62
C HIS A 557 31.64 -3.92 -13.14
N VAL A 558 32.20 -2.74 -13.35
CA VAL A 558 31.54 -1.46 -13.08
C VAL A 558 30.54 -1.15 -14.19
N ALA A 559 29.26 -1.01 -13.86
CA ALA A 559 28.22 -0.74 -14.83
C ALA A 559 28.28 0.71 -15.35
N ARG A 560 28.14 0.88 -16.66
CA ARG A 560 27.89 2.18 -17.30
C ARG A 560 26.51 2.11 -17.94
N LEU A 561 25.56 2.78 -17.32
CA LEU A 561 24.16 2.73 -17.77
C LEU A 561 24.04 3.38 -19.15
N PRO A 562 23.41 2.73 -20.14
CA PRO A 562 23.15 3.34 -21.42
C PRO A 562 22.31 4.62 -21.24
N GLU A 563 22.72 5.70 -21.90
CA GLU A 563 21.89 6.90 -22.00
C GLU A 563 20.69 6.63 -22.90
N PRO A 564 19.54 7.26 -22.62
CA PRO A 564 18.37 7.14 -23.47
C PRO A 564 18.68 7.69 -24.88
N PRO A 565 17.96 7.23 -25.92
CA PRO A 565 18.10 7.78 -27.26
C PRO A 565 17.94 9.30 -27.28
N ALA A 566 18.75 10.00 -28.07
CA ALA A 566 18.62 11.44 -28.22
C ALA A 566 17.27 11.78 -28.86
N LEU A 567 16.49 12.64 -28.20
CA LEU A 567 15.19 13.09 -28.68
C LEU A 567 15.32 14.43 -29.41
N PRO A 568 14.48 14.71 -30.42
CA PRO A 568 14.43 16.02 -31.06
C PRO A 568 14.17 17.15 -30.06
N ALA A 569 14.78 18.32 -30.27
CA ALA A 569 14.50 19.48 -29.43
C ALA A 569 13.01 19.88 -29.51
N LEU A 570 12.44 20.27 -28.36
CA LEU A 570 11.08 20.82 -28.29
C LEU A 570 11.03 22.28 -28.77
N ASP A 571 12.19 22.95 -28.83
CA ASP A 571 12.34 24.31 -29.33
C ASP A 571 11.90 24.39 -30.80
N GLY A 572 10.94 25.27 -31.10
CA GLY A 572 10.33 25.42 -32.43
C GLY A 572 9.09 24.56 -32.68
N GLN A 573 8.68 23.71 -31.74
CA GLN A 573 7.40 23.01 -31.79
C GLN A 573 6.28 23.87 -31.15
N SER A 574 5.09 23.90 -31.74
CA SER A 574 3.93 24.63 -31.20
C SER A 574 3.12 23.75 -30.25
N LEU A 575 2.88 24.25 -29.04
CA LEU A 575 1.99 23.62 -28.06
C LEU A 575 0.56 23.47 -28.61
N HIS A 576 0.05 24.51 -29.24
CA HIS A 576 -1.34 24.57 -29.75
C HIS A 576 -1.59 23.45 -30.77
N ASN A 577 -0.66 23.25 -31.71
CA ASN A 577 -0.75 22.18 -32.70
C ASN A 577 -0.86 20.77 -32.09
N ARG A 578 -0.35 20.57 -30.86
CA ARG A 578 -0.36 19.28 -30.17
C ARG A 578 -1.56 19.12 -29.24
N CYS A 579 -2.11 20.18 -28.65
CA CYS A 579 -3.12 20.04 -27.59
C CYS A 579 -4.39 20.88 -27.76
N ASP A 580 -4.62 21.59 -28.86
CA ASP A 580 -5.83 22.43 -29.03
C ASP A 580 -7.15 21.68 -28.77
N ALA A 581 -7.30 20.47 -29.32
CA ALA A 581 -8.46 19.63 -29.09
C ALA A 581 -8.64 19.27 -27.60
N PHE A 582 -7.54 19.14 -26.86
CA PHE A 582 -7.58 18.92 -25.41
C PHE A 582 -7.91 20.21 -24.65
N LEU A 583 -7.30 21.34 -25.00
CA LEU A 583 -7.56 22.64 -24.37
C LEU A 583 -9.03 23.03 -24.49
N GLU A 584 -9.62 22.89 -25.68
CA GLU A 584 -11.03 23.18 -25.93
C GLU A 584 -11.94 22.25 -25.10
N LYS A 585 -11.68 20.94 -25.14
CA LYS A 585 -12.46 19.96 -24.39
C LYS A 585 -12.36 20.17 -22.88
N TYR A 586 -11.18 20.51 -22.38
CA TYR A 586 -10.98 20.79 -20.96
C TYR A 586 -11.75 22.04 -20.52
N ARG A 587 -11.65 23.14 -21.28
CA ARG A 587 -12.42 24.37 -21.02
C ARG A 587 -13.93 24.11 -21.05
N SER A 588 -14.42 23.34 -22.02
CA SER A 588 -15.83 22.96 -22.10
C SER A 588 -16.30 22.13 -20.89
N ALA A 589 -15.46 21.22 -20.40
CA ALA A 589 -15.81 20.32 -19.30
C ALA A 589 -15.64 20.96 -17.90
N ARG A 590 -14.71 21.91 -17.74
CA ARG A 590 -14.31 22.46 -16.42
C ARG A 590 -14.57 23.96 -16.26
N GLY A 591 -14.85 24.69 -17.33
CA GLY A 591 -15.03 26.14 -17.32
C GLY A 591 -13.74 26.96 -17.18
N THR A 592 -12.59 26.30 -17.02
CA THR A 592 -11.28 26.94 -16.83
C THR A 592 -10.24 26.36 -17.78
N ALA A 593 -9.14 27.08 -18.01
CA ALA A 593 -8.00 26.54 -18.74
C ALA A 593 -7.25 25.50 -17.88
N PRO A 594 -6.71 24.42 -18.47
CA PRO A 594 -5.87 23.49 -17.74
C PRO A 594 -4.55 24.15 -17.32
N SER A 595 -4.00 23.71 -16.19
CA SER A 595 -2.67 24.13 -15.74
C SER A 595 -1.56 23.60 -16.64
N ALA A 596 -0.35 24.14 -16.49
CA ALA A 596 0.85 23.61 -17.13
C ALA A 596 1.07 22.13 -16.80
N ASP A 597 0.89 21.73 -15.54
CA ASP A 597 1.07 20.33 -15.11
C ASP A 597 0.02 19.40 -15.75
N CYS A 598 -1.23 19.86 -15.87
CA CYS A 598 -2.31 19.11 -16.51
C CYS A 598 -2.05 18.90 -18.00
N ILE A 599 -1.59 19.93 -18.72
CA ILE A 599 -1.18 19.83 -20.13
C ILE A 599 0.03 18.90 -20.27
N THR A 600 1.03 19.04 -19.41
CA THR A 600 2.23 18.20 -19.42
C THR A 600 1.87 16.73 -19.21
N ARG A 601 0.97 16.42 -18.26
CA ARG A 601 0.46 15.07 -18.03
C ARG A 601 -0.25 14.49 -19.24
N PHE A 602 -1.04 15.29 -19.96
CA PHE A 602 -1.69 14.88 -21.19
C PHE A 602 -0.66 14.48 -22.26
N LEU A 603 0.34 15.33 -22.49
CA LEU A 603 1.38 15.09 -23.49
C LEU A 603 2.30 13.91 -23.15
N CYS A 604 2.61 13.72 -21.86
CA CYS A 604 3.45 12.62 -21.37
C CYS A 604 2.67 11.31 -21.13
N GLY A 605 1.36 11.26 -21.44
CA GLY A 605 0.56 10.04 -21.29
C GLY A 605 0.20 9.68 -19.84
N ILE A 606 0.36 10.61 -18.90
CA ILE A 606 0.08 10.42 -17.48
C ILE A 606 -1.41 10.59 -17.25
N SER A 607 -2.14 9.47 -17.07
CA SER A 607 -3.57 9.56 -16.84
C SER A 607 -3.91 10.14 -15.47
N VAL A 608 -4.85 11.09 -15.45
CA VAL A 608 -5.50 11.63 -14.25
C VAL A 608 -7.02 11.43 -14.31
N PRO A 609 -7.76 11.54 -13.19
CA PRO A 609 -9.20 11.28 -13.16
C PRO A 609 -10.01 12.07 -14.20
N ALA A 610 -9.70 13.36 -14.39
CA ALA A 610 -10.39 14.20 -15.36
C ALA A 610 -10.30 13.64 -16.79
N PHE A 611 -9.17 13.04 -17.16
CA PHE A 611 -8.94 12.51 -18.51
C PHE A 611 -9.85 11.35 -18.83
N THR A 612 -10.14 10.48 -17.86
CA THR A 612 -11.06 9.36 -18.04
C THR A 612 -12.47 9.86 -18.31
N ARG A 613 -12.96 10.82 -17.51
CA ARG A 613 -14.31 11.37 -17.62
C ARG A 613 -14.54 12.07 -18.96
N MET A 614 -13.55 12.82 -19.45
CA MET A 614 -13.64 13.50 -20.74
C MET A 614 -13.12 12.66 -21.92
N ARG A 615 -12.73 11.40 -21.73
CA ARG A 615 -12.11 10.55 -22.77
C ARG A 615 -10.92 11.23 -23.46
N ALA A 616 -10.06 11.91 -22.69
CA ALA A 616 -8.92 12.65 -23.22
C ALA A 616 -7.87 11.74 -23.87
N ARG A 617 -7.75 10.48 -23.42
CA ARG A 617 -6.76 9.52 -23.96
C ARG A 617 -6.91 9.23 -25.46
N GLY A 618 -8.10 9.46 -26.02
CA GLY A 618 -8.36 9.30 -27.45
C GLY A 618 -8.18 10.58 -28.27
N LEU A 619 -7.79 11.69 -27.63
CA LEU A 619 -7.56 12.96 -28.33
C LEU A 619 -6.16 13.00 -28.96
N PRO A 620 -6.00 13.70 -30.09
CA PRO A 620 -4.69 14.01 -30.64
C PRO A 620 -3.80 14.69 -29.58
N GLY A 621 -2.53 14.31 -29.53
CA GLY A 621 -1.55 14.85 -28.58
C GLY A 621 -1.33 14.03 -27.33
N TYR A 622 -2.29 13.17 -26.93
CA TYR A 622 -2.13 12.33 -25.74
C TYR A 622 -0.94 11.38 -25.91
N ALA A 623 -0.06 11.33 -24.90
CA ALA A 623 1.16 10.51 -24.89
C ALA A 623 2.14 10.78 -26.04
N THR A 624 2.02 11.89 -26.79
CA THR A 624 2.93 12.18 -27.92
C THR A 624 4.35 12.57 -27.51
N LEU A 625 4.56 12.88 -26.23
CA LEU A 625 5.87 13.19 -25.63
C LEU A 625 6.19 12.24 -24.46
N GLU A 626 5.64 11.01 -24.44
CA GLU A 626 5.85 10.05 -23.34
C GLU A 626 7.32 9.63 -23.14
N ASP A 627 8.13 9.71 -24.20
CA ASP A 627 9.57 9.42 -24.15
C ASP A 627 10.41 10.59 -23.60
N TYR A 628 9.84 11.79 -23.43
CA TYR A 628 10.57 12.94 -22.92
C TYR A 628 10.53 12.99 -21.39
N PRO A 629 11.60 13.46 -20.72
CA PRO A 629 11.56 13.75 -19.28
C PRO A 629 10.46 14.75 -18.96
N TYR A 630 9.62 14.43 -17.97
CA TYR A 630 8.45 15.25 -17.61
C TYR A 630 8.83 16.71 -17.29
N ALA A 631 9.93 16.93 -16.57
CA ALA A 631 10.41 18.26 -16.23
C ALA A 631 10.72 19.10 -17.49
N GLN A 632 11.34 18.50 -18.51
CA GLN A 632 11.64 19.18 -19.77
C GLN A 632 10.35 19.56 -20.51
N VAL A 633 9.37 18.66 -20.57
CA VAL A 633 8.07 18.95 -21.20
C VAL A 633 7.33 20.03 -20.42
N ARG A 634 7.37 19.98 -19.08
CA ARG A 634 6.71 20.97 -18.22
C ARG A 634 7.29 22.36 -18.43
N ASP A 635 8.61 22.49 -18.41
CA ASP A 635 9.28 23.79 -18.58
C ASP A 635 9.00 24.35 -19.99
N TRP A 636 8.96 23.48 -21.01
CA TRP A 636 8.54 23.86 -22.37
C TRP A 636 7.07 24.29 -22.45
N VAL A 637 6.15 23.58 -21.78
CA VAL A 637 4.73 23.99 -21.69
C VAL A 637 4.60 25.34 -20.99
N GLN A 638 5.29 25.54 -19.86
CA GLN A 638 5.26 26.79 -19.10
C GLN A 638 5.79 27.97 -19.90
N ALA A 639 6.79 27.77 -20.75
CA ALA A 639 7.30 28.81 -21.63
C ALA A 639 6.33 29.23 -22.76
N GLN A 640 5.28 28.43 -23.03
CA GLN A 640 4.29 28.68 -24.08
C GLN A 640 2.89 29.07 -23.59
N LEU A 641 2.66 29.06 -22.27
CA LEU A 641 1.43 29.54 -21.63
C LEU A 641 1.59 31.00 -21.22
#